data_AF-A0A7J3MNN0-F1
#
_entry.id   AF-A0A7J3MNN0-F1
#
_cell.length_a   1.000
_cell.length_b   1.000
_cell.length_c   1.000
_cell.angle_alpha   90.00
_cell.angle_beta   90.00
_cell.angle_gamma   90.00
#
_symmetry.space_group_name_H-M   'P 1'
#
loop_
_entity.id
_entity.type
_entity.pdbx_description
1 polymer ?
#
loop_
_entity_poly.entity_id
_entity_poly.type
_entity_poly.pdbx_seq_one_letter_code
_entity_poly.pdbx_strand_id
1 'polypeptide(L)'
;MEDSRVKAKTPVQSLFLDFLRNFRDENNERKYYEQIAALSSLGASSIVIDFQDMLSYSREMVEEIVENPSVLEDLGNIAMSILSSLDKDYASKIQRVAVRIRGLGKKISIRDIKSSLLGKLVCFEGVVVRASEIKSILVKGVFQCKTCGGIYEEPQTSLVLKPPRCNVCGTSKLSNFELLQDRSEFMDYQEIRVQEKPEDLPAGVMPHSINLRLTGDLTDRVRPGDRVQITGVVVATPDRHPMKNLQYTTFSLSIEVNYIEALMQELGEVTLTPEEEKKIIEMSKDPWIYQKLIKSIAPSIYGLEEIKEAILLQMVGGVRRTYPDGVTVRGDINLLLIGDPGTAKSQLLKYVQRIAPRGLYTSGRGVTAAGLTAAVVRDKTGSFTLEAGAVVLADKGIAAIDEFEKMKAEDRVAIHEAMEQQSYHPSTEILLANGKKVKIGEYVDDLFRRFESEKVQGINCEILPLRIKEEIYSMDLESGLVKRLRIDRVSRHVAPDFFVSITYSNGRRILVTPEHPVYVFREKGLTVVNAIDVKEGDFVPAPRVVEDEYISPPSLALSPEDPREKEVTLPTQLTPEVAKILGYLITEGCFYQGSSYEIVFANKNPLILDEVKTLMSSVFGIIPICSNNSYGVPSLRYVSSKLFKWFKLNFPEIVQKARWKRVPSKIFSAPLDSIREFLRAAFLGDGSVETEAICYRTASRGLAEDYQDLLLRLGIASRIIRDASNDSFKVYIAGESLLRFKDQVIDPSDSRISTISRMVDKSQKVNRHHNVIPTGFAHLINETNRMLGLRNEGYFYEHAKGGYGITVDVTSRFLNKLKKRVKEIEENLMFASSIRELRSITNWSQKQLAGAILVNRSMIDYHERGGYSEEMRLKLVQKAKDAVALNLAEAKQNIIKLDRILKQNIRFLRIKEVRLVPNKGKYRTKWVYDVTVEPTHNFISHGVVLHNTVSVAKG
;
A
#
# COMPACT_ATOMS: atom_id res chain seq x y z
N MET A 1 24.06 61.10 -27.45
CA MET A 1 24.22 61.68 -26.11
C MET A 1 24.49 60.52 -25.16
N GLU A 2 25.75 60.42 -24.76
CA GLU A 2 26.33 59.71 -23.61
C GLU A 2 25.95 58.25 -23.33
N ASP A 3 26.70 57.35 -23.98
CA ASP A 3 27.07 56.04 -23.44
C ASP A 3 27.69 56.21 -22.04
N SER A 4 26.96 55.82 -21.01
CA SER A 4 27.52 55.59 -19.68
C SER A 4 28.47 54.38 -19.76
N ARG A 5 29.76 54.67 -19.92
CA ARG A 5 30.87 53.71 -19.92
C ARG A 5 30.72 52.70 -18.77
N VAL A 6 30.35 51.46 -19.12
CA VAL A 6 30.44 50.30 -18.24
C VAL A 6 31.92 50.10 -17.92
N LYS A 7 32.31 50.29 -16.65
CA LYS A 7 33.70 50.08 -16.21
C LYS A 7 33.97 48.58 -16.11
N ALA A 8 34.38 47.95 -17.21
CA ALA A 8 35.12 46.69 -17.15
C ALA A 8 36.42 46.96 -16.36
N LYS A 9 36.58 46.29 -15.21
CA LYS A 9 37.76 46.44 -14.33
C LYS A 9 38.93 45.55 -14.78
N THR A 10 38.68 44.53 -15.61
CA THR A 10 39.69 43.60 -16.13
C THR A 10 39.51 43.35 -17.65
N PRO A 11 40.58 43.00 -18.38
CA PRO A 11 40.51 42.73 -19.83
C PRO A 11 39.55 41.58 -20.20
N VAL A 12 39.37 40.61 -19.31
CA VAL A 12 38.44 39.48 -19.48
C VAL A 12 36.97 39.96 -19.48
N GLN A 13 36.63 40.95 -18.65
CA GLN A 13 35.28 41.52 -18.58
C GLN A 13 34.89 42.25 -19.87
N SER A 14 35.83 42.98 -20.50
CA SER A 14 35.58 43.63 -21.79
C SER A 14 35.39 42.62 -22.92
N LEU A 15 36.25 41.59 -22.97
CA LEU A 15 36.13 40.54 -23.98
C LEU A 15 34.80 39.78 -23.85
N PHE A 16 34.33 39.55 -22.62
CA PHE A 16 33.06 38.86 -22.38
C PHE A 16 31.85 39.72 -22.73
N LEU A 17 31.90 41.03 -22.45
CA LEU A 17 30.88 41.98 -22.90
C LEU A 17 30.78 42.01 -24.43
N ASP A 18 31.92 41.99 -25.13
CA ASP A 18 31.97 41.95 -26.58
C ASP A 18 31.44 40.61 -27.11
N PHE A 19 31.77 39.50 -26.47
CA PHE A 19 31.25 38.17 -26.80
C PHE A 19 29.72 38.13 -26.71
N LEU A 20 29.14 38.57 -25.58
CA LEU A 20 27.69 38.58 -25.39
C LEU A 20 26.94 39.44 -26.42
N ARG A 21 27.56 40.51 -26.93
CA ARG A 21 26.95 41.43 -27.91
C ARG A 21 27.12 40.97 -29.36
N ASN A 22 28.26 40.37 -29.69
CA ASN A 22 28.69 40.19 -31.08
C ASN A 22 28.74 38.73 -31.54
N PHE A 23 28.70 37.75 -30.64
CA PHE A 23 28.72 36.34 -31.02
C PHE A 23 27.49 35.99 -31.88
N ARG A 24 27.71 35.28 -32.98
CA ARG A 24 26.66 34.86 -33.92
C ARG A 24 26.70 33.35 -34.12
N ASP A 25 25.52 32.75 -34.15
CA ASP A 25 25.35 31.32 -34.40
C ASP A 25 25.46 30.96 -35.89
N GLU A 26 25.34 29.67 -36.25
CA GLU A 26 25.34 29.16 -37.62
C GLU A 26 24.29 29.84 -38.52
N ASN A 27 23.19 30.32 -37.92
CA ASN A 27 22.10 31.07 -38.58
C ASN A 27 22.34 32.60 -38.65
N ASN A 28 23.51 33.09 -38.25
CA ASN A 28 23.90 34.51 -38.25
C ASN A 28 23.10 35.43 -37.29
N GLU A 29 22.36 34.84 -36.34
CA GLU A 29 21.60 35.51 -35.28
C GLU A 29 22.47 35.73 -34.02
N ARG A 30 22.15 36.74 -33.22
CA ARG A 30 22.94 37.07 -32.02
C ARG A 30 22.48 36.22 -30.82
N LYS A 31 22.87 34.95 -30.82
CA LYS A 31 22.46 33.91 -29.85
C LYS A 31 22.35 34.43 -28.41
N TYR A 32 23.43 34.92 -27.82
CA TYR A 32 23.46 35.32 -26.40
C TYR A 32 22.77 36.66 -26.12
N TYR A 33 22.80 37.60 -27.06
CA TYR A 33 22.11 38.89 -26.92
C TYR A 33 20.59 38.70 -26.92
N GLU A 34 20.09 37.85 -27.82
CA GLU A 34 18.68 37.49 -27.90
C GLU A 34 18.22 36.66 -26.70
N GLN A 35 19.06 35.74 -26.21
CA GLN A 35 18.80 35.05 -24.95
C GLN A 35 18.64 36.01 -23.77
N ILE A 36 19.48 37.05 -23.65
CA ILE A 36 19.35 38.07 -22.61
C ILE A 36 18.05 38.86 -22.79
N ALA A 37 17.70 39.23 -24.01
CA ALA A 37 16.44 39.92 -24.31
C ALA A 37 15.21 39.05 -23.97
N ALA A 38 15.29 37.73 -24.18
CA ALA A 38 14.22 36.79 -23.88
C ALA A 38 14.00 36.53 -22.37
N LEU A 39 14.96 36.91 -21.50
CA LEU A 39 14.84 36.69 -20.05
C LEU A 39 13.57 37.34 -19.47
N SER A 40 13.23 38.56 -19.92
CA SER A 40 12.03 39.28 -19.46
C SER A 40 10.74 38.55 -19.81
N SER A 41 10.71 37.91 -20.99
CA SER A 41 9.55 37.14 -21.47
C SER A 41 9.42 35.80 -20.76
N LEU A 42 10.55 35.15 -20.45
CA LEU A 42 10.60 33.82 -19.82
C LEU A 42 10.53 33.85 -18.30
N GLY A 43 10.69 35.01 -17.67
CA GLY A 43 10.73 35.07 -16.20
C GLY A 43 12.02 34.48 -15.61
N ALA A 44 13.07 34.30 -16.41
CA ALA A 44 14.32 33.64 -16.00
C ALA A 44 15.38 34.62 -15.47
N SER A 45 16.19 34.16 -14.52
CA SER A 45 17.27 34.92 -13.87
C SER A 45 18.68 34.43 -14.21
N SER A 46 18.82 33.51 -15.16
CA SER A 46 20.09 32.91 -15.55
C SER A 46 20.25 32.78 -17.06
N ILE A 47 21.48 32.88 -17.54
CA ILE A 47 21.85 32.68 -18.95
C ILE A 47 22.73 31.44 -19.08
N VAL A 48 22.53 30.64 -20.13
CA VAL A 48 23.31 29.43 -20.40
C VAL A 48 24.25 29.68 -21.56
N ILE A 49 25.55 29.51 -21.33
CA ILE A 49 26.61 29.73 -22.31
C ILE A 49 27.31 28.42 -22.62
N ASP A 50 27.42 28.09 -23.89
CA ASP A 50 28.12 26.90 -24.35
C ASP A 50 29.64 27.13 -24.33
N PHE A 51 30.37 26.20 -23.73
CA PHE A 51 31.82 26.31 -23.58
C PHE A 51 32.55 26.31 -24.93
N GLN A 52 32.05 25.57 -25.92
CA GLN A 52 32.63 25.52 -27.27
C GLN A 52 32.56 26.89 -27.97
N ASP A 53 31.45 27.61 -27.80
CA ASP A 53 31.27 28.95 -28.35
C ASP A 53 32.29 29.93 -27.76
N MET A 54 32.50 29.89 -26.44
CA MET A 54 33.51 30.72 -25.78
C MET A 54 34.93 30.38 -26.25
N LEU A 55 35.24 29.08 -26.38
CA LEU A 55 36.55 28.61 -26.84
C LEU A 55 36.85 29.07 -28.28
N SER A 56 35.84 29.08 -29.15
CA SER A 56 35.97 29.55 -30.53
C SER A 56 36.27 31.04 -30.63
N TYR A 57 35.75 31.84 -29.69
CA TYR A 57 35.91 33.29 -29.69
C TYR A 57 37.22 33.75 -29.03
N SER A 58 37.52 33.25 -27.82
CA SER A 58 38.74 33.63 -27.09
C SER A 58 39.19 32.53 -26.14
N ARG A 59 40.38 31.98 -26.40
CA ARG A 59 41.01 30.98 -25.54
C ARG A 59 41.47 31.55 -24.19
N GLU A 60 42.01 32.77 -24.19
CA GLU A 60 42.53 33.44 -22.99
C GLU A 60 41.42 33.67 -21.95
N MET A 61 40.23 34.06 -22.40
CA MET A 61 39.05 34.22 -21.53
C MET A 61 38.67 32.90 -20.85
N VAL A 62 38.66 31.81 -21.61
CA VAL A 62 38.23 30.49 -21.12
C VAL A 62 39.22 29.92 -20.10
N GLU A 63 40.52 30.07 -20.35
CA GLU A 63 41.56 29.62 -19.42
C GLU A 63 41.44 30.33 -18.05
N GLU A 64 41.21 31.66 -18.06
CA GLU A 64 41.00 32.42 -16.83
C GLU A 64 39.72 32.00 -16.08
N ILE A 65 38.61 31.75 -16.78
CA ILE A 65 37.34 31.32 -16.16
C ILE A 65 37.47 29.93 -15.50
N VAL A 66 38.26 29.03 -16.11
CA VAL A 66 38.47 27.68 -15.58
C VAL A 66 39.40 27.71 -14.36
N GLU A 67 40.45 28.54 -14.37
CA GLU A 67 41.39 28.68 -13.26
C GLU A 67 40.82 29.50 -12.09
N ASN A 68 40.08 30.58 -12.38
CA ASN A 68 39.51 31.51 -11.42
C ASN A 68 37.98 31.69 -11.62
N PRO A 69 37.14 30.74 -11.18
CA PRO A 69 35.68 30.79 -11.34
C PRO A 69 34.99 31.91 -10.55
N SER A 70 35.69 32.57 -9.63
CA SER A 70 35.18 33.75 -8.89
C SER A 70 34.77 34.89 -9.83
N VAL A 71 35.35 34.94 -11.03
CA VAL A 71 35.00 35.90 -12.09
C VAL A 71 33.54 35.71 -12.57
N LEU A 72 32.91 34.55 -12.37
CA LEU A 72 31.54 34.28 -12.82
C LEU A 72 30.50 35.23 -12.19
N GLU A 73 30.68 35.63 -10.93
CA GLU A 73 29.81 36.61 -10.27
C GLU A 73 29.93 37.99 -10.94
N ASP A 74 31.15 38.39 -11.31
CA ASP A 74 31.41 39.64 -12.03
C ASP A 74 30.82 39.62 -13.45
N LEU A 75 30.90 38.47 -14.15
CA LEU A 75 30.29 38.30 -15.47
C LEU A 75 28.75 38.40 -15.40
N GLY A 76 28.14 37.93 -14.33
CA GLY A 76 26.70 38.10 -14.06
C GLY A 76 26.29 39.57 -13.96
N ASN A 77 27.11 40.41 -13.33
CA ASN A 77 26.87 41.86 -13.26
C ASN A 77 26.94 42.52 -14.64
N ILE A 78 27.76 42.01 -15.55
CA ILE A 78 27.84 42.49 -16.94
C ILE A 78 26.56 42.13 -17.70
N ALA A 79 26.12 40.86 -17.61
CA ALA A 79 24.85 40.44 -18.21
C ALA A 79 23.67 41.27 -17.67
N MET A 80 23.68 41.56 -16.37
CA MET A 80 22.70 42.44 -15.71
C MET A 80 22.71 43.87 -16.27
N SER A 81 23.89 44.41 -16.59
CA SER A 81 24.01 45.74 -17.19
C SER A 81 23.40 45.80 -18.60
N ILE A 82 23.52 44.72 -19.38
CA ILE A 82 22.89 44.58 -20.70
C ILE A 82 21.37 44.47 -20.55
N LEU A 83 20.89 43.63 -19.62
CA LEU A 83 19.46 43.50 -19.32
C LEU A 83 18.86 44.86 -18.89
N SER A 84 19.55 45.60 -18.03
CA SER A 84 19.12 46.94 -17.58
C SER A 84 19.03 47.96 -18.72
N SER A 85 19.79 47.76 -19.80
CA SER A 85 19.71 48.62 -21.00
C SER A 85 18.51 48.26 -21.90
N LEU A 86 18.08 47.00 -21.87
CA LEU A 86 16.97 46.47 -22.67
C LEU A 86 15.62 46.65 -21.98
N ASP A 87 15.53 46.27 -20.69
CA ASP A 87 14.31 46.28 -19.89
C ASP A 87 14.63 46.66 -18.43
N LYS A 88 14.39 47.94 -18.11
CA LYS A 88 14.65 48.49 -16.76
C LYS A 88 13.66 47.96 -15.72
N ASP A 89 12.42 47.70 -16.12
CA ASP A 89 11.38 47.28 -15.19
C ASP A 89 11.64 45.85 -14.71
N TYR A 90 12.04 44.97 -15.62
CA TYR A 90 12.42 43.60 -15.27
C TYR A 90 13.76 43.53 -14.54
N ALA A 91 14.75 44.33 -14.95
CA ALA A 91 16.02 44.45 -14.23
C ALA A 91 15.85 44.95 -12.79
N SER A 92 14.83 45.76 -12.48
CA SER A 92 14.57 46.17 -11.09
C SER A 92 14.00 45.02 -10.22
N LYS A 93 13.33 44.04 -10.83
CA LYS A 93 12.77 42.87 -10.15
C LYS A 93 13.81 41.78 -9.89
N ILE A 94 14.78 41.65 -10.80
CA ILE A 94 15.85 40.66 -10.70
C ILE A 94 17.12 41.33 -10.20
N GLN A 95 17.54 41.02 -8.98
CA GLN A 95 18.73 41.64 -8.39
C GLN A 95 20.05 41.19 -9.02
N ARG A 96 20.10 40.01 -9.65
CA ARG A 96 21.31 39.46 -10.30
C ARG A 96 20.97 38.49 -11.42
N VAL A 97 21.82 38.44 -12.44
CA VAL A 97 21.78 37.43 -13.51
C VAL A 97 22.91 36.42 -13.29
N ALA A 98 22.58 35.13 -13.19
CA ALA A 98 23.59 34.07 -13.04
C ALA A 98 24.09 33.59 -14.41
N VAL A 99 25.41 33.49 -14.59
CA VAL A 99 26.02 32.94 -15.82
C VAL A 99 26.29 31.45 -15.63
N ARG A 100 25.64 30.61 -16.43
CA ARG A 100 25.69 29.15 -16.35
C ARG A 100 26.51 28.62 -17.53
N ILE A 101 27.53 27.79 -17.29
CA ILE A 101 28.40 27.25 -18.33
C ILE A 101 28.02 25.81 -18.62
N ARG A 102 27.71 25.51 -19.89
CA ARG A 102 27.38 24.17 -20.39
C ARG A 102 28.55 23.57 -21.17
N GLY A 103 28.75 22.26 -21.01
CA GLY A 103 29.60 21.47 -21.91
C GLY A 103 31.11 21.70 -21.80
N LEU A 104 31.67 21.75 -20.58
CA LEU A 104 33.13 21.81 -20.38
C LEU A 104 33.79 20.60 -21.05
N GLY A 105 34.69 20.84 -22.01
CA GLY A 105 35.18 19.80 -22.93
C GLY A 105 35.95 18.65 -22.27
N LYS A 106 36.46 18.82 -21.04
CA LYS A 106 37.16 17.79 -20.29
C LYS A 106 36.31 17.28 -19.12
N LYS A 107 35.86 16.03 -19.22
CA LYS A 107 35.14 15.32 -18.15
C LYS A 107 36.13 14.64 -17.21
N ILE A 108 35.94 14.80 -15.91
CA ILE A 108 36.77 14.21 -14.84
C ILE A 108 35.92 13.19 -14.09
N SER A 109 36.50 12.07 -13.65
CA SER A 109 35.81 11.12 -12.78
C SER A 109 35.74 11.64 -11.35
N ILE A 110 34.67 11.31 -10.60
CA ILE A 110 34.47 11.81 -9.22
C ILE A 110 35.65 11.41 -8.32
N ARG A 111 36.25 10.23 -8.53
CA ARG A 111 37.45 9.75 -7.83
C ARG A 111 38.70 10.62 -8.03
N ASP A 112 38.80 11.30 -9.16
CA ASP A 112 39.95 12.15 -9.48
C ASP A 112 39.81 13.57 -8.90
N ILE A 113 38.67 13.88 -8.28
CA ILE A 113 38.43 15.15 -7.58
C ILE A 113 39.23 15.17 -6.28
N LYS A 114 40.46 15.67 -6.38
CA LYS A 114 41.43 15.83 -5.29
C LYS A 114 41.63 17.31 -4.96
N SER A 115 42.40 17.58 -3.90
CA SER A 115 42.76 18.93 -3.45
C SER A 115 43.42 19.80 -4.53
N SER A 116 44.06 19.21 -5.54
CA SER A 116 44.67 19.94 -6.67
C SER A 116 43.67 20.72 -7.54
N LEU A 117 42.38 20.39 -7.45
CA LEU A 117 41.31 21.05 -8.19
C LEU A 117 40.52 22.06 -7.34
N LEU A 118 40.97 22.35 -6.12
CA LEU A 118 40.35 23.35 -5.25
C LEU A 118 40.29 24.72 -5.93
N GLY A 119 39.12 25.33 -5.91
CA GLY A 119 38.87 26.63 -6.52
C GLY A 119 38.82 26.62 -8.05
N LYS A 120 38.91 25.47 -8.73
CA LYS A 120 38.82 25.37 -10.20
C LYS A 120 37.45 24.90 -10.66
N LEU A 121 37.09 25.25 -11.89
CA LEU A 121 35.86 24.77 -12.54
C LEU A 121 36.08 23.36 -13.09
N VAL A 122 35.23 22.41 -12.68
CA VAL A 122 35.30 21.01 -13.10
C VAL A 122 33.98 20.57 -13.72
N CYS A 123 34.06 19.62 -14.65
CA CYS A 123 32.90 18.93 -15.21
C CYS A 123 33.03 17.42 -15.00
N PHE A 124 31.95 16.81 -14.53
CA PHE A 124 31.87 15.37 -14.28
C PHE A 124 30.43 14.90 -14.45
N GLU A 125 30.27 13.58 -14.55
CA GLU A 125 28.98 12.93 -14.66
C GLU A 125 28.77 11.97 -13.51
N GLY A 126 27.51 11.79 -13.12
CA GLY A 126 27.16 10.82 -12.10
C GLY A 126 25.65 10.62 -11.98
N VAL A 127 25.26 9.81 -11.01
CA VAL A 127 23.87 9.51 -10.67
C VAL A 127 23.52 10.19 -9.35
N VAL A 128 22.41 10.94 -9.31
CA VAL A 128 21.93 11.53 -8.06
C VAL A 128 21.40 10.42 -7.16
N VAL A 129 21.97 10.25 -5.97
CA VAL A 129 21.55 9.22 -5.00
C VAL A 129 20.56 9.78 -3.99
N ARG A 130 20.77 11.05 -3.60
CA ARG A 130 20.02 11.71 -2.53
C ARG A 130 19.84 13.19 -2.86
N ALA A 131 18.67 13.72 -2.55
CA ALA A 131 18.38 15.15 -2.57
C ALA A 131 17.81 15.59 -1.22
N SER A 132 18.28 16.72 -0.69
CA SER A 132 17.69 17.35 0.49
C SER A 132 16.42 18.11 0.12
N GLU A 133 15.63 18.44 1.13
CA GLU A 133 14.61 19.49 1.01
C GLU A 133 15.27 20.84 0.68
N ILE A 134 14.52 21.69 -0.03
CA ILE A 134 14.93 23.05 -0.36
C ILE A 134 14.87 23.89 0.92
N LYS A 135 15.97 24.58 1.21
CA LYS A 135 16.12 25.48 2.36
C LYS A 135 16.50 26.86 1.84
N SER A 136 16.15 27.92 2.53
CA SER A 136 16.58 29.26 2.13
C SER A 136 17.81 29.68 2.93
N ILE A 137 18.91 30.00 2.24
CA ILE A 137 20.12 30.57 2.82
C ILE A 137 20.05 32.09 2.75
N LEU A 138 20.46 32.74 3.84
CA LEU A 138 20.63 34.18 3.91
C LEU A 138 21.85 34.60 3.08
N VAL A 139 21.66 35.38 2.01
CA VAL A 139 22.75 35.91 1.17
C VAL A 139 23.16 37.31 1.64
N LYS A 140 22.18 38.14 1.99
CA LYS A 140 22.41 39.49 2.50
C LYS A 140 21.57 39.72 3.75
N GLY A 141 22.25 39.89 4.89
CA GLY A 141 21.62 40.08 6.18
C GLY A 141 21.46 41.56 6.48
N VAL A 142 20.22 42.00 6.71
CA VAL A 142 19.93 43.34 7.24
C VAL A 142 19.85 43.26 8.75
N PHE A 143 20.78 43.89 9.44
CA PHE A 143 20.85 43.92 10.90
C PHE A 143 20.45 45.27 11.45
N GLN A 144 19.61 45.27 12.47
CA GLN A 144 19.26 46.45 13.24
C GLN A 144 19.99 46.44 14.59
N CYS A 145 20.65 47.55 14.93
CA CYS A 145 21.25 47.74 16.24
C CYS A 145 20.17 48.06 17.27
N LYS A 146 19.95 47.20 18.28
CA LYS A 146 18.95 47.40 19.36
C LYS A 146 19.15 48.69 20.14
N THR A 147 20.38 49.21 20.21
CA THR A 147 20.73 50.40 21.01
C THR A 147 20.46 51.74 20.31
N CYS A 148 20.50 51.79 18.97
CA CYS A 148 20.39 53.06 18.24
C CYS A 148 19.48 53.00 17.00
N GLY A 149 18.92 51.83 16.67
CA GLY A 149 18.05 51.64 15.51
C GLY A 149 18.76 51.65 14.16
N GLY A 150 20.08 51.86 14.10
CA GLY A 150 20.87 51.86 12.86
C GLY A 150 20.76 50.52 12.11
N ILE A 151 20.58 50.60 10.79
CA ILE A 151 20.42 49.47 9.88
C ILE A 151 21.74 49.23 9.16
N TYR A 152 22.18 47.97 9.12
CA TYR A 152 23.43 47.55 8.51
C TYR A 152 23.15 46.40 7.55
N GLU A 153 23.69 46.49 6.34
CA GLU A 153 23.62 45.45 5.33
C GLU A 153 24.97 44.76 5.23
N GLU A 154 25.03 43.47 5.56
CA GLU A 154 26.27 42.70 5.49
C GLU A 154 26.06 41.46 4.59
N PRO A 155 26.90 41.24 3.58
CA PRO A 155 26.87 40.00 2.80
C PRO A 155 27.25 38.83 3.70
N GLN A 156 26.46 37.77 3.62
CA GLN A 156 26.61 36.60 4.46
C GLN A 156 27.33 35.49 3.68
N THR A 157 28.17 34.75 4.38
CA THR A 157 28.80 33.53 3.86
C THR A 157 28.22 32.33 4.62
N SER A 158 28.95 31.21 4.66
CA SER A 158 28.53 29.99 5.37
C SER A 158 28.22 30.15 6.88
N LEU A 159 28.60 31.28 7.47
CA LEU A 159 28.31 31.67 8.85
C LEU A 159 27.63 33.05 8.87
N VAL A 160 26.70 33.25 9.81
CA VAL A 160 26.04 34.54 9.99
C VAL A 160 27.04 35.55 10.54
N LEU A 161 27.53 36.42 9.67
CA LEU A 161 28.43 37.53 9.97
C LEU A 161 27.59 38.73 10.40
N LYS A 162 27.59 38.98 11.71
CA LYS A 162 27.02 40.20 12.26
C LYS A 162 28.04 41.35 12.15
N PRO A 163 27.59 42.61 12.01
CA PRO A 163 28.50 43.75 11.96
C PRO A 163 29.41 43.77 13.21
N PRO A 164 30.74 43.94 13.05
CA PRO A 164 31.67 43.89 14.18
C PRO A 164 31.52 45.11 15.10
N ARG A 165 31.07 46.25 14.56
CA ARG A 165 30.85 47.48 15.32
C ARG A 165 29.76 48.33 14.68
N CYS A 166 28.98 49.00 15.52
CA CYS A 166 27.99 49.98 15.09
C CYS A 166 28.68 51.33 14.87
N ASN A 167 28.57 51.91 13.67
CA ASN A 167 29.17 53.22 13.35
C ASN A 167 28.43 54.39 14.03
N VAL A 168 27.17 54.21 14.40
CA VAL A 168 26.33 55.26 15.01
C VAL A 168 26.54 55.38 16.51
N CYS A 169 26.59 54.25 17.24
CA CYS A 169 26.72 54.26 18.71
C CYS A 169 27.99 53.61 19.26
N GLY A 170 28.91 53.18 18.39
CA GLY A 170 30.22 52.64 18.77
C GLY A 170 30.21 51.27 19.46
N THR A 171 29.04 50.63 19.62
CA THR A 171 28.88 49.34 20.32
C THR A 171 29.47 48.19 19.51
N SER A 172 30.29 47.35 20.15
CA SER A 172 30.97 46.18 19.57
C SER A 172 30.39 44.83 20.03
N LYS A 173 29.30 44.84 20.81
CA LYS A 173 28.64 43.60 21.27
C LYS A 173 27.80 42.99 20.15
N LEU A 174 28.23 41.84 19.61
CA LEU A 174 27.54 41.04 18.57
C LEU A 174 26.08 40.65 18.95
N SER A 175 25.74 40.62 20.25
CA SER A 175 24.38 40.37 20.74
C SER A 175 23.39 41.48 20.41
N ASN A 176 23.87 42.70 20.19
CA ASN A 176 23.02 43.88 20.02
C ASN A 176 22.55 44.10 18.58
N PHE A 177 23.00 43.25 17.65
CA PHE A 177 22.53 43.24 16.27
C PHE A 177 21.47 42.15 16.08
N GLU A 178 20.27 42.58 15.71
CA GLU A 178 19.11 41.74 15.41
C GLU A 178 18.91 41.65 13.91
N LEU A 179 18.70 40.44 13.40
CA LEU A 179 18.45 40.22 11.98
C LEU A 179 17.01 40.59 11.66
N LEU A 180 16.80 41.54 10.75
CA LEU A 180 15.51 41.87 10.17
C LEU A 180 15.25 40.94 8.97
N GLN A 181 14.49 39.88 9.19
CA GLN A 181 14.20 38.88 8.15
C GLN A 181 13.46 39.51 6.96
N ASP A 182 12.49 40.40 7.18
CA ASP A 182 11.66 41.00 6.12
C ASP A 182 12.42 41.84 5.09
N ARG A 183 13.59 42.39 5.48
CA ARG A 183 14.45 43.18 4.59
C ARG A 183 15.68 42.42 4.11
N SER A 184 15.89 41.21 4.63
CA SER A 184 17.03 40.39 4.29
C SER A 184 16.77 39.60 3.01
N GLU A 185 17.84 39.35 2.25
CA GLU A 185 17.76 38.61 1.00
C GLU A 185 18.06 37.13 1.24
N PHE A 186 17.11 36.29 0.84
CA PHE A 186 17.22 34.84 0.91
C PHE A 186 17.35 34.25 -0.49
N MET A 187 18.10 33.16 -0.59
CA MET A 187 18.23 32.37 -1.81
C MET A 187 17.96 30.91 -1.48
N ASP A 188 17.19 30.25 -2.35
CA ASP A 188 16.95 28.82 -2.23
C ASP A 188 18.24 28.01 -2.41
N TYR A 189 18.37 26.99 -1.59
CA TYR A 189 19.53 26.15 -1.43
C TYR A 189 19.08 24.70 -1.30
N GLN A 190 19.76 23.81 -2.01
CA GLN A 190 19.51 22.38 -1.94
C GLN A 190 20.84 21.63 -1.97
N GLU A 191 20.99 20.62 -1.11
CA GLU A 191 22.16 19.75 -1.11
C GLU A 191 21.78 18.41 -1.75
N ILE A 192 22.54 18.01 -2.77
CA ILE A 192 22.39 16.73 -3.45
C ILE A 192 23.66 15.90 -3.30
N ARG A 193 23.53 14.57 -3.31
CA ARG A 193 24.67 13.66 -3.35
C ARG A 193 24.67 12.93 -4.68
N VAL A 194 25.79 12.99 -5.38
CA VAL A 194 25.99 12.32 -6.67
C VAL A 194 27.06 11.25 -6.53
N GLN A 195 26.82 10.11 -7.16
CA GLN A 195 27.69 8.93 -7.14
C GLN A 195 28.19 8.63 -8.56
N GLU A 196 29.35 7.99 -8.66
CA GLU A 196 29.87 7.48 -9.92
C GLU A 196 28.89 6.50 -10.57
N LYS A 197 28.88 6.47 -11.91
CA LYS A 197 28.06 5.52 -12.64
C LYS A 197 28.55 4.10 -12.36
N PRO A 198 27.65 3.15 -12.01
CA PRO A 198 28.05 1.76 -11.76
C PRO A 198 28.72 1.06 -12.95
N GLU A 199 28.45 1.51 -14.17
CA GLU A 199 28.99 0.99 -15.44
C GLU A 199 30.48 1.25 -15.61
N ASP A 200 30.97 2.39 -15.12
CA ASP A 200 32.37 2.81 -15.25
C ASP A 200 33.28 2.11 -14.22
N LEU A 201 32.70 1.32 -13.31
CA LEU A 201 33.42 0.71 -12.20
C LEU A 201 33.80 -0.75 -12.46
N PRO A 202 35.05 -1.14 -12.16
CA PRO A 202 35.43 -2.54 -12.17
C PRO A 202 34.73 -3.30 -11.03
N ALA A 203 34.42 -4.57 -11.28
CA ALA A 203 33.65 -5.40 -10.35
C ALA A 203 34.34 -5.51 -8.97
N GLY A 204 33.59 -5.20 -7.92
CA GLY A 204 34.04 -5.30 -6.53
C GLY A 204 34.58 -4.00 -5.91
N VAL A 205 34.67 -2.91 -6.69
CA VAL A 205 35.08 -1.59 -6.17
C VAL A 205 33.85 -0.77 -5.78
N MET A 206 33.91 -0.14 -4.61
CA MET A 206 32.83 0.74 -4.14
C MET A 206 32.83 2.07 -4.93
N PRO A 207 31.67 2.57 -5.37
CA PRO A 207 31.58 3.86 -6.05
C PRO A 207 31.88 5.00 -5.08
N HIS A 208 32.60 6.02 -5.54
CA HIS A 208 32.74 7.26 -4.78
C HIS A 208 31.50 8.15 -4.93
N SER A 209 31.18 8.90 -3.88
CA SER A 209 30.12 9.91 -3.91
C SER A 209 30.65 11.24 -3.38
N ILE A 210 30.09 12.33 -3.91
CA ILE A 210 30.43 13.70 -3.53
C ILE A 210 29.15 14.48 -3.26
N ASN A 211 29.22 15.43 -2.34
CA ASN A 211 28.10 16.32 -2.02
C ASN A 211 28.18 17.58 -2.89
N LEU A 212 27.04 18.02 -3.41
CA LEU A 212 26.91 19.18 -4.26
C LEU A 212 25.88 20.15 -3.69
N ARG A 213 26.11 21.43 -3.92
CA ARG A 213 25.25 22.53 -3.49
C ARG A 213 24.63 23.19 -4.71
N LEU A 214 23.31 23.12 -4.79
CA LEU A 214 22.48 23.82 -5.78
C LEU A 214 21.96 25.11 -5.15
N THR A 215 21.96 26.19 -5.93
CA THR A 215 21.54 27.52 -5.50
C THR A 215 20.57 28.15 -6.51
N GLY A 216 19.55 28.84 -5.99
CA GLY A 216 18.57 29.60 -6.78
C GLY A 216 17.83 28.74 -7.80
N ASP A 217 17.96 29.11 -9.08
CA ASP A 217 17.23 28.52 -10.21
C ASP A 217 17.58 27.05 -10.52
N LEU A 218 18.67 26.53 -9.95
CA LEU A 218 19.07 25.13 -10.10
C LEU A 218 18.40 24.18 -9.09
N THR A 219 17.75 24.72 -8.06
CA THR A 219 17.04 23.90 -7.08
C THR A 219 15.84 23.19 -7.72
N ASP A 220 15.53 21.99 -7.24
CA ASP A 220 14.44 21.12 -7.72
C ASP A 220 14.53 20.65 -9.20
N ARG A 221 15.66 20.86 -9.89
CA ARG A 221 15.83 20.42 -11.28
C ARG A 221 16.13 18.94 -11.46
N VAL A 222 16.67 18.29 -10.43
CA VAL A 222 17.18 16.91 -10.52
C VAL A 222 16.61 16.06 -9.42
N ARG A 223 16.29 14.80 -9.74
CA ARG A 223 15.70 13.84 -8.82
C ARG A 223 16.67 12.71 -8.50
N PRO A 224 16.55 12.07 -7.32
CA PRO A 224 17.26 10.83 -7.05
C PRO A 224 16.98 9.77 -8.14
N GLY A 225 18.03 9.20 -8.72
CA GLY A 225 17.98 8.29 -9.86
C GLY A 225 18.40 8.90 -11.19
N ASP A 226 18.37 10.24 -11.32
CA ASP A 226 18.73 10.92 -12.56
C ASP A 226 20.24 10.86 -12.82
N ARG A 227 20.60 10.64 -14.08
CA ARG A 227 21.95 10.86 -14.59
C ARG A 227 22.12 12.34 -14.85
N VAL A 228 23.17 12.91 -14.31
CA VAL A 228 23.40 14.35 -14.39
C VAL A 228 24.81 14.62 -14.90
N GLN A 229 24.91 15.58 -15.81
CA GLN A 229 26.16 16.25 -16.13
C GLN A 229 26.23 17.53 -15.30
N ILE A 230 27.31 17.67 -14.54
CA ILE A 230 27.51 18.78 -13.63
C ILE A 230 28.73 19.57 -14.07
N THR A 231 28.59 20.90 -14.05
CA THR A 231 29.71 21.84 -14.07
C THR A 231 29.69 22.62 -12.76
N GLY A 232 30.79 22.62 -12.02
CA GLY A 232 30.84 23.26 -10.70
C GLY A 232 32.24 23.53 -10.20
N VAL A 233 32.33 24.29 -9.12
CA VAL A 233 33.58 24.70 -8.49
C VAL A 233 33.84 23.82 -7.28
N VAL A 234 35.07 23.32 -7.14
CA VAL A 234 35.44 22.48 -5.99
C VAL A 234 35.75 23.36 -4.78
N VAL A 235 34.99 23.19 -3.70
CA VAL A 235 35.09 23.98 -2.46
C VAL A 235 35.33 23.07 -1.25
N ALA A 236 36.24 23.49 -0.37
CA ALA A 236 36.52 22.80 0.88
C ALA A 236 35.55 23.25 1.99
N THR A 237 34.89 22.29 2.64
CA THR A 237 33.97 22.53 3.75
C THR A 237 34.50 21.92 5.05
N PRO A 238 34.48 22.66 6.17
CA PRO A 238 34.94 22.12 7.44
C PRO A 238 33.94 21.10 7.99
N ASP A 239 34.43 19.92 8.40
CA ASP A 239 33.59 18.90 9.02
C ASP A 239 33.21 19.30 10.46
N ARG A 240 31.91 19.43 10.73
CA ARG A 240 31.40 19.75 12.07
C ARG A 240 31.32 18.47 12.92
N HIS A 241 32.29 18.26 13.81
CA HIS A 241 32.17 17.29 14.92
C HIS A 241 31.80 17.98 16.25
N PRO A 242 31.06 17.31 17.15
CA PRO A 242 30.47 17.92 18.35
C PRO A 242 31.46 18.11 19.52
N MET A 243 32.76 18.29 19.26
CA MET A 243 33.73 18.67 20.31
C MET A 243 34.18 20.13 20.13
N LYS A 244 34.03 20.92 21.20
CA LYS A 244 34.37 22.35 21.25
C LYS A 244 35.89 22.56 21.35
N ASN A 245 36.40 23.54 20.60
CA ASN A 245 37.69 24.25 20.74
C ASN A 245 38.99 23.67 20.14
N LEU A 246 38.97 22.79 19.13
CA LEU A 246 40.15 22.59 18.27
C LEU A 246 39.93 23.19 16.88
N GLN A 247 40.91 23.97 16.38
CA GLN A 247 40.96 24.38 14.99
C GLN A 247 41.06 23.14 14.10
N TYR A 248 40.15 23.00 13.15
CA TYR A 248 40.03 21.83 12.31
C TYR A 248 41.11 21.83 11.23
N THR A 249 41.86 20.73 11.13
CA THR A 249 42.81 20.48 10.03
C THR A 249 42.19 19.68 8.88
N THR A 250 41.00 19.10 9.10
CA THR A 250 40.33 18.22 8.13
C THR A 250 39.16 18.94 7.47
N PHE A 251 39.16 18.95 6.13
CA PHE A 251 38.12 19.53 5.30
C PHE A 251 37.58 18.46 4.34
N SER A 252 36.27 18.40 4.19
CA SER A 252 35.61 17.60 3.16
C SER A 252 35.48 18.42 1.88
N LEU A 253 35.68 17.80 0.73
CA LEU A 253 35.44 18.45 -0.56
C LEU A 253 33.95 18.40 -0.90
N SER A 254 33.41 19.53 -1.35
CA SER A 254 32.06 19.69 -1.85
C SER A 254 32.09 20.49 -3.15
N ILE A 255 31.03 20.43 -3.94
CA ILE A 255 30.98 21.12 -5.23
C ILE A 255 29.86 22.14 -5.21
N GLU A 256 30.20 23.40 -5.48
CA GLU A 256 29.21 24.44 -5.73
C GLU A 256 28.86 24.42 -7.21
N VAL A 257 27.59 24.12 -7.49
CA VAL A 257 27.16 23.82 -8.86
C VAL A 257 26.96 25.11 -9.63
N ASN A 258 27.69 25.26 -10.73
CA ASN A 258 27.47 26.32 -11.68
C ASN A 258 26.34 25.96 -12.66
N TYR A 259 26.32 24.74 -13.18
CA TYR A 259 25.28 24.27 -14.09
C TYR A 259 25.06 22.77 -13.88
N ILE A 260 23.80 22.35 -13.93
CA ILE A 260 23.42 20.95 -13.86
C ILE A 260 22.40 20.65 -14.95
N GLU A 261 22.64 19.57 -15.65
CA GLU A 261 21.79 19.07 -16.72
C GLU A 261 21.45 17.62 -16.45
N ALA A 262 20.16 17.31 -16.37
CA ALA A 262 19.70 15.93 -16.35
C ALA A 262 19.86 15.36 -17.76
N LEU A 263 20.73 14.37 -17.90
CA LEU A 263 20.88 13.60 -19.12
C LEU A 263 19.63 12.71 -19.25
N MET A 264 18.56 13.26 -19.81
CA MET A 264 17.43 12.46 -20.28
C MET A 264 17.93 11.66 -21.50
N GLN A 265 18.49 10.48 -21.27
CA GLN A 265 18.59 9.49 -22.33
C GLN A 265 17.18 8.99 -22.64
N GLU A 266 16.45 9.76 -23.44
CA GLU A 266 15.72 9.11 -24.52
C GLU A 266 16.79 8.36 -25.34
N LEU A 267 16.55 7.10 -25.67
CA LEU A 267 17.45 6.23 -26.45
C LEU A 267 17.66 6.73 -27.91
N GLY A 268 17.54 8.03 -28.16
CA GLY A 268 17.38 8.64 -29.49
C GLY A 268 18.56 9.44 -30.04
N GLU A 269 19.53 9.89 -29.24
CA GLU A 269 20.66 10.68 -29.78
C GLU A 269 22.01 10.11 -29.35
N VAL A 270 22.33 8.93 -29.87
CA VAL A 270 23.73 8.63 -30.17
C VAL A 270 24.03 9.36 -31.48
N THR A 271 24.90 10.36 -31.46
CA THR A 271 25.42 10.98 -32.69
C THR A 271 26.24 9.94 -33.45
N LEU A 272 25.57 9.16 -34.30
CA LEU A 272 26.19 8.15 -35.13
C LEU A 272 27.10 8.83 -36.14
N THR A 273 28.37 8.43 -36.17
CA THR A 273 29.24 8.86 -37.27
C THR A 273 28.76 8.19 -38.57
N PRO A 274 28.96 8.84 -39.74
CA PRO A 274 28.60 8.24 -41.03
C PRO A 274 29.29 6.89 -41.30
N GLU A 275 30.41 6.63 -40.64
CA GLU A 275 31.13 5.35 -40.70
C GLU A 275 30.46 4.25 -39.86
N GLU A 276 29.98 4.58 -38.66
CA GLU A 276 29.23 3.66 -37.80
C GLU A 276 27.89 3.28 -38.42
N GLU A 277 27.21 4.25 -39.02
CA GLU A 277 25.95 4.02 -39.74
C GLU A 277 26.13 2.99 -40.87
N LYS A 278 27.20 3.16 -41.67
CA LYS A 278 27.54 2.19 -42.74
C LYS A 278 27.78 0.79 -42.19
N LYS A 279 28.52 0.66 -41.08
CA LYS A 279 28.77 -0.64 -40.44
C LYS A 279 27.49 -1.29 -39.92
N ILE A 280 26.59 -0.52 -39.32
CA ILE A 280 25.30 -1.02 -38.83
C ILE A 280 24.45 -1.55 -40.00
N ILE A 281 24.39 -0.80 -41.10
CA ILE A 281 23.65 -1.19 -42.32
C ILE A 281 24.27 -2.45 -42.96
N GLU A 282 25.60 -2.57 -42.95
CA GLU A 282 26.29 -3.77 -43.43
C GLU A 282 25.97 -4.99 -42.55
N MET A 283 26.03 -4.83 -41.22
CA MET A 283 25.69 -5.89 -40.27
C MET A 283 24.22 -6.28 -40.33
N SER A 284 23.29 -5.35 -40.56
CA SER A 284 21.86 -5.65 -40.65
C SER A 284 21.49 -6.48 -41.88
N LYS A 285 22.34 -6.49 -42.92
CA LYS A 285 22.13 -7.27 -44.14
C LYS A 285 22.61 -8.73 -44.02
N ASP A 286 23.34 -9.07 -42.97
CA ASP A 286 23.83 -10.43 -42.75
C ASP A 286 22.68 -11.37 -42.32
N PRO A 287 22.38 -12.45 -43.07
CA PRO A 287 21.33 -13.41 -42.72
C PRO A 287 21.54 -14.10 -41.37
N TRP A 288 22.77 -14.17 -40.87
CA TRP A 288 23.13 -14.85 -39.62
C TRP A 288 23.30 -13.89 -38.43
N ILE A 289 22.90 -12.63 -38.57
CA ILE A 289 23.10 -11.59 -37.53
C ILE A 289 22.47 -11.99 -36.20
N TYR A 290 21.27 -12.60 -36.22
CA TYR A 290 20.56 -13.01 -35.01
C TYR A 290 21.37 -14.01 -34.17
N GLN A 291 21.92 -15.05 -34.82
CA GLN A 291 22.76 -16.03 -34.14
C GLN A 291 24.09 -15.44 -33.68
N LYS A 292 24.68 -14.51 -34.44
CA LYS A 292 25.90 -13.79 -34.04
C LYS A 292 25.66 -12.98 -32.77
N LEU A 293 24.51 -12.32 -32.64
CA LEU A 293 24.13 -11.59 -31.43
C LEU A 293 23.97 -12.51 -30.23
N ILE A 294 23.29 -13.65 -30.37
CA ILE A 294 23.16 -14.64 -29.29
C ILE A 294 24.53 -15.14 -28.83
N LYS A 295 25.42 -15.46 -29.77
CA LYS A 295 26.79 -15.91 -29.47
C LYS A 295 27.66 -14.80 -28.86
N SER A 296 27.35 -13.54 -29.10
CA SER A 296 28.06 -12.40 -28.52
C SER A 296 27.74 -12.18 -27.03
N ILE A 297 26.61 -12.71 -26.53
CA ILE A 297 26.26 -12.64 -25.11
C ILE A 297 27.03 -13.70 -24.33
N ALA A 298 27.85 -13.24 -23.38
CA ALA A 298 28.67 -14.04 -22.48
C ALA A 298 29.46 -15.13 -23.22
N PRO A 299 30.41 -14.75 -24.10
CA PRO A 299 31.17 -15.70 -24.92
C PRO A 299 32.04 -16.64 -24.08
N SER A 300 32.34 -16.27 -22.82
CA SER A 300 33.06 -17.10 -21.86
C SER A 300 32.28 -18.34 -21.40
N ILE A 301 30.96 -18.39 -21.61
CA ILE A 301 30.10 -19.49 -21.19
C ILE A 301 29.72 -20.33 -22.41
N TYR A 302 30.07 -21.60 -22.37
CA TYR A 302 29.74 -22.57 -23.42
C TYR A 302 28.27 -23.00 -23.34
N GLY A 303 27.59 -23.04 -24.49
CA GLY A 303 26.17 -23.45 -24.59
C GLY A 303 25.17 -22.39 -24.09
N LEU A 304 24.04 -22.86 -23.55
CA LEU A 304 22.91 -22.05 -23.03
C LEU A 304 22.34 -21.05 -24.06
N GLU A 305 22.24 -21.46 -25.33
CA GLU A 305 21.82 -20.58 -26.42
C GLU A 305 20.41 -20.00 -26.19
N GLU A 306 19.46 -20.79 -25.70
CA GLU A 306 18.10 -20.34 -25.37
C GLU A 306 18.07 -19.28 -24.25
N ILE A 307 18.92 -19.44 -23.23
CA ILE A 307 19.00 -18.47 -22.12
C ILE A 307 19.64 -17.17 -22.60
N LYS A 308 20.69 -17.27 -23.43
CA LYS A 308 21.35 -16.11 -24.03
C LYS A 308 20.41 -15.36 -24.97
N GLU A 309 19.60 -16.08 -25.74
CA GLU A 309 18.54 -15.51 -26.57
C GLU A 309 17.49 -14.77 -25.74
N ALA A 310 17.00 -15.38 -24.66
CA ALA A 310 16.06 -14.73 -23.76
C ALA A 310 16.64 -13.42 -23.18
N ILE A 311 17.90 -13.45 -22.73
CA ILE A 311 18.62 -12.27 -22.22
C ILE A 311 18.76 -11.20 -23.30
N LEU A 312 19.09 -11.57 -24.55
CA LEU A 312 19.16 -10.64 -25.68
C LEU A 312 17.82 -9.92 -25.87
N LEU A 313 16.72 -10.68 -25.89
CA LEU A 313 15.37 -10.14 -26.04
C LEU A 313 14.98 -9.23 -24.87
N GLN A 314 15.40 -9.55 -23.65
CA GLN A 314 15.20 -8.68 -22.49
C GLN A 314 15.96 -7.35 -22.63
N MET A 315 17.19 -7.37 -23.12
CA MET A 315 18.01 -6.16 -23.30
C MET A 315 17.48 -5.23 -24.40
N VAL A 316 16.94 -5.80 -25.47
CA VAL A 316 16.31 -5.01 -26.55
C VAL A 316 14.94 -4.50 -26.12
N GLY A 317 14.22 -5.26 -25.29
CA GLY A 317 12.89 -4.92 -24.79
C GLY A 317 11.82 -4.92 -25.87
N GLY A 318 10.59 -4.62 -25.47
CA GLY A 318 9.44 -4.44 -26.36
C GLY A 318 9.00 -2.98 -26.45
N VAL A 319 8.20 -2.65 -27.46
CA VAL A 319 7.64 -1.31 -27.61
C VAL A 319 6.49 -1.13 -26.63
N ARG A 320 6.61 -0.15 -25.72
CA ARG A 320 5.50 0.28 -24.88
C ARG A 320 4.41 0.89 -25.79
N ARG A 321 3.26 0.24 -25.87
CA ARG A 321 2.14 0.72 -26.71
C ARG A 321 1.12 1.45 -25.86
N THR A 322 0.99 2.74 -26.12
CA THR A 322 -0.13 3.58 -25.71
C THR A 322 -1.27 3.40 -26.72
N TYR A 323 -2.34 2.74 -26.32
CA TYR A 323 -3.55 2.68 -27.14
C TYR A 323 -4.26 4.05 -27.12
N PRO A 324 -5.10 4.37 -28.13
CA PRO A 324 -5.87 5.62 -28.19
C PRO A 324 -6.74 5.88 -26.95
N ASP A 325 -7.04 4.83 -26.17
CA ASP A 325 -7.80 4.86 -24.92
C ASP A 325 -6.95 5.22 -23.67
N GLY A 326 -5.65 5.50 -23.84
CA GLY A 326 -4.73 5.93 -22.76
C GLY A 326 -4.09 4.80 -21.95
N VAL A 327 -4.38 3.53 -22.27
CA VAL A 327 -3.75 2.36 -21.63
C VAL A 327 -2.37 2.12 -22.22
N THR A 328 -1.35 1.98 -21.35
CA THR A 328 0.01 1.63 -21.76
C THR A 328 0.27 0.16 -21.46
N VAL A 329 0.46 -0.66 -22.49
CA VAL A 329 0.93 -2.04 -22.32
C VAL A 329 2.44 -2.03 -22.13
N ARG A 330 2.93 -2.77 -21.13
CA ARG A 330 4.36 -2.86 -20.82
C ARG A 330 5.12 -3.43 -22.01
N GLY A 331 6.26 -2.82 -22.33
CA GLY A 331 7.22 -3.36 -23.29
C GLY A 331 8.26 -4.28 -22.63
N ASP A 332 8.38 -4.22 -21.30
CA ASP A 332 9.53 -4.79 -20.60
C ASP A 332 9.33 -6.28 -20.26
N ILE A 333 10.39 -7.06 -20.47
CA ILE A 333 10.44 -8.50 -20.24
C ILE A 333 11.18 -8.79 -18.93
N ASN A 334 10.56 -9.57 -18.05
CA ASN A 334 11.18 -10.03 -16.80
C ASN A 334 11.60 -11.50 -16.96
N LEU A 335 12.88 -11.81 -16.74
CA LEU A 335 13.42 -13.17 -16.81
C LEU A 335 13.72 -13.72 -15.41
N LEU A 336 13.36 -14.99 -15.19
CA LEU A 336 13.70 -15.74 -13.98
C LEU A 336 14.52 -16.98 -14.35
N LEU A 337 15.78 -17.03 -13.91
CA LEU A 337 16.70 -18.14 -14.18
C LEU A 337 16.73 -19.12 -12.99
N ILE A 338 16.00 -20.24 -13.12
CA ILE A 338 16.01 -21.34 -12.14
C ILE A 338 16.87 -22.49 -12.66
N GLY A 339 17.68 -23.09 -11.78
CA GLY A 339 18.54 -24.21 -12.16
C GLY A 339 19.46 -24.65 -11.03
N ASP A 340 20.24 -25.70 -11.26
CA ASP A 340 21.15 -26.22 -10.24
C ASP A 340 22.28 -25.22 -9.91
N PRO A 341 22.83 -25.27 -8.67
CA PRO A 341 24.01 -24.49 -8.32
C PRO A 341 25.20 -24.86 -9.22
N GLY A 342 26.01 -23.87 -9.61
CA GLY A 342 27.20 -24.08 -10.46
C GLY A 342 26.98 -23.98 -11.97
N THR A 343 25.76 -23.70 -12.43
CA THR A 343 25.38 -23.56 -13.86
C THR A 343 25.73 -22.18 -14.48
N ALA A 344 26.70 -21.46 -13.92
CA ALA A 344 27.15 -20.13 -14.35
C ALA A 344 26.09 -19.00 -14.37
N LYS A 345 24.90 -19.19 -13.78
CA LYS A 345 23.82 -18.17 -13.70
C LYS A 345 24.26 -16.81 -13.16
N SER A 346 24.99 -16.79 -12.04
CA SER A 346 25.51 -15.54 -11.45
C SER A 346 26.51 -14.83 -12.39
N GLN A 347 27.24 -15.58 -13.20
CA GLN A 347 28.18 -15.01 -14.17
C GLN A 347 27.45 -14.38 -15.36
N LEU A 348 26.34 -14.97 -15.80
CA LEU A 348 25.44 -14.36 -16.80
C LEU A 348 24.87 -13.03 -16.29
N LEU A 349 24.33 -13.01 -15.06
CA LEU A 349 23.77 -11.79 -14.46
C LEU A 349 24.81 -10.64 -14.37
N LYS A 350 26.03 -10.94 -13.94
CA LYS A 350 27.14 -9.98 -13.89
C LYS A 350 27.57 -9.48 -15.27
N TYR A 351 27.45 -10.32 -16.30
CA TYR A 351 27.76 -9.94 -17.67
C TYR A 351 26.69 -8.98 -18.22
N VAL A 352 25.41 -9.29 -18.01
CA VAL A 352 24.28 -8.43 -18.39
C VAL A 352 24.39 -7.07 -17.74
N GLN A 353 24.74 -7.01 -16.46
CA GLN A 353 24.94 -5.76 -15.72
C GLN A 353 25.99 -4.82 -16.36
N ARG A 354 26.99 -5.35 -17.07
CA ARG A 354 28.03 -4.54 -17.72
C ARG A 354 27.63 -4.03 -19.10
N ILE A 355 26.80 -4.78 -19.82
CA ILE A 355 26.39 -4.42 -21.18
C ILE A 355 25.11 -3.59 -21.17
N ALA A 356 24.19 -3.88 -20.26
CA ALA A 356 22.90 -3.21 -20.19
C ALA A 356 23.08 -1.75 -19.74
N PRO A 357 22.45 -0.78 -20.43
CA PRO A 357 22.36 0.58 -19.92
C PRO A 357 21.53 0.57 -18.63
N ARG A 358 22.02 1.26 -17.60
CA ARG A 358 21.48 1.26 -16.23
C ARG A 358 21.43 -0.15 -15.61
N GLY A 359 22.45 -0.97 -15.91
CA GLY A 359 22.62 -2.30 -15.33
C GLY A 359 23.06 -2.26 -13.86
N LEU A 360 22.29 -2.89 -12.97
CA LEU A 360 22.61 -2.99 -11.54
C LEU A 360 22.57 -4.44 -11.07
N TYR A 361 23.58 -4.86 -10.30
CA TYR A 361 23.67 -6.20 -9.73
C TYR A 361 23.53 -6.14 -8.21
N THR A 362 22.64 -6.96 -7.66
CA THR A 362 22.45 -7.07 -6.22
C THR A 362 22.24 -8.51 -5.77
N SER A 363 22.61 -8.83 -4.53
CA SER A 363 22.46 -10.18 -3.97
C SER A 363 21.34 -10.21 -2.94
N GLY A 364 20.38 -11.14 -3.12
CA GLY A 364 19.15 -11.25 -2.33
C GLY A 364 19.33 -11.48 -0.82
N ARG A 365 20.52 -11.89 -0.35
CA ARG A 365 20.82 -11.99 1.09
C ARG A 365 21.07 -10.64 1.77
N GLY A 366 21.57 -9.66 1.02
CA GLY A 366 22.04 -8.39 1.56
C GLY A 366 21.08 -7.22 1.37
N VAL A 367 19.98 -7.41 0.63
CA VAL A 367 19.02 -6.34 0.32
C VAL A 367 17.77 -6.47 1.15
N THR A 368 17.36 -5.35 1.74
CA THR A 368 16.06 -5.17 2.38
C THR A 368 15.09 -4.49 1.41
N ALA A 369 13.79 -4.56 1.68
CA ALA A 369 12.74 -3.86 0.92
C ALA A 369 13.09 -2.38 0.71
N ALA A 370 13.53 -1.69 1.79
CA ALA A 370 13.95 -0.29 1.74
C ALA A 370 15.21 -0.06 0.88
N GLY A 371 16.13 -1.03 0.82
CA GLY A 371 17.31 -0.96 -0.05
C GLY A 371 17.01 -1.27 -1.52
N LEU A 372 15.92 -1.97 -1.81
CA LEU A 372 15.45 -2.23 -3.19
C LEU A 372 14.65 -1.05 -3.74
N THR A 373 13.77 -0.44 -2.94
CA THR A 373 12.84 0.61 -3.38
C THR A 373 13.37 2.01 -3.06
N ALA A 374 13.11 2.52 -1.86
CA ALA A 374 13.62 3.79 -1.37
C ALA A 374 13.72 3.74 0.15
N ALA A 375 14.79 4.32 0.70
CA ALA A 375 15.04 4.39 2.13
C ALA A 375 14.93 5.83 2.63
N VAL A 376 14.31 6.03 3.80
CA VAL A 376 14.27 7.33 4.48
C VAL A 376 15.46 7.42 5.43
N VAL A 377 16.40 8.33 5.17
CA VAL A 377 17.61 8.53 5.96
C VAL A 377 17.61 9.93 6.58
N ARG A 378 18.05 10.05 7.84
CA ARG A 378 18.22 11.36 8.50
C ARG A 378 19.53 12.03 8.05
N ASP A 379 19.45 13.32 7.74
CA ASP A 379 20.61 14.14 7.39
C ASP A 379 21.38 14.62 8.64
N LYS A 380 22.61 15.13 8.45
CA LYS A 380 23.41 15.77 9.51
C LYS A 380 22.67 16.95 10.16
N THR A 381 21.70 17.54 9.45
CA THR A 381 20.83 18.62 9.93
C THR A 381 19.57 18.13 10.68
N GLY A 382 19.35 16.81 10.77
CA GLY A 382 18.20 16.21 11.45
C GLY A 382 16.94 16.03 10.59
N SER A 383 16.89 16.59 9.38
CA SER A 383 15.78 16.41 8.43
C SER A 383 15.82 15.02 7.80
N PHE A 384 14.64 14.46 7.50
CA PHE A 384 14.53 13.20 6.75
C PHE A 384 14.71 13.46 5.26
N THR A 385 15.39 12.56 4.56
CA THR A 385 15.60 12.64 3.11
C THR A 385 15.47 11.25 2.51
N LEU A 386 15.09 11.19 1.24
CA LEU A 386 14.95 9.94 0.50
C LEU A 386 16.28 9.54 -0.16
N GLU A 387 16.60 8.25 -0.06
CA GLU A 387 17.70 7.59 -0.77
C GLU A 387 17.09 6.57 -1.74
N ALA A 388 17.48 6.65 -3.02
CA ALA A 388 16.98 5.75 -4.04
C ALA A 388 17.57 4.34 -3.87
N GLY A 389 16.70 3.33 -3.88
CA GLY A 389 17.08 1.92 -3.83
C GLY A 389 17.49 1.36 -5.19
N ALA A 390 17.97 0.12 -5.16
CA ALA A 390 18.52 -0.59 -6.30
C ALA A 390 17.61 -0.61 -7.56
N VAL A 391 16.29 -0.77 -7.38
CA VAL A 391 15.32 -0.84 -8.48
C VAL A 391 15.06 0.54 -9.08
N VAL A 392 14.99 1.57 -8.25
CA VAL A 392 14.77 2.96 -8.69
C VAL A 392 15.96 3.48 -9.48
N LEU A 393 17.18 3.14 -9.06
CA LEU A 393 18.42 3.47 -9.77
C LEU A 393 18.51 2.79 -11.15
N ALA A 394 17.91 1.61 -11.29
CA ALA A 394 17.91 0.79 -12.51
C ALA A 394 16.67 1.00 -13.40
N ASP A 395 15.91 2.08 -13.19
CA ASP A 395 14.75 2.43 -14.02
C ASP A 395 15.11 2.44 -15.53
N LYS A 396 14.22 1.95 -16.40
CA LYS A 396 14.47 1.75 -17.85
C LYS A 396 15.76 0.96 -18.20
N GLY A 397 16.34 0.24 -17.24
CA GLY A 397 17.52 -0.60 -17.37
C GLY A 397 17.27 -2.02 -16.89
N ILE A 398 18.33 -2.71 -16.46
CA ILE A 398 18.23 -4.09 -15.96
C ILE A 398 18.73 -4.17 -14.52
N ALA A 399 17.83 -4.51 -13.60
CA ALA A 399 18.17 -4.90 -12.23
C ALA A 399 18.35 -6.43 -12.14
N ALA A 400 19.59 -6.88 -12.02
CA ALA A 400 19.95 -8.28 -11.85
C ALA A 400 20.01 -8.66 -10.35
N ILE A 401 19.10 -9.53 -9.92
CA ILE A 401 19.02 -10.02 -8.54
C ILE A 401 19.50 -11.48 -8.48
N ASP A 402 20.55 -11.72 -7.71
CA ASP A 402 21.09 -13.07 -7.48
C ASP A 402 20.56 -13.67 -6.16
N GLU A 403 20.52 -15.00 -6.06
CA GLU A 403 20.04 -15.73 -4.87
C GLU A 403 18.64 -15.31 -4.38
N PHE A 404 17.70 -15.07 -5.30
CA PHE A 404 16.34 -14.61 -5.00
C PHE A 404 15.60 -15.46 -3.94
N GLU A 405 15.86 -16.77 -3.92
CA GLU A 405 15.31 -17.72 -2.94
C GLU A 405 15.68 -17.40 -1.48
N LYS A 406 16.81 -16.71 -1.26
CA LYS A 406 17.34 -16.39 0.07
C LYS A 406 16.85 -15.04 0.61
N MET A 407 16.09 -14.31 -0.20
CA MET A 407 15.45 -13.07 0.20
C MET A 407 14.28 -13.36 1.15
N LYS A 408 14.10 -12.51 2.17
CA LYS A 408 12.97 -12.64 3.11
C LYS A 408 11.65 -12.48 2.36
N ALA A 409 10.56 -13.04 2.92
CA ALA A 409 9.24 -12.91 2.31
C ALA A 409 8.78 -11.45 2.21
N GLU A 410 9.07 -10.64 3.25
CA GLU A 410 8.78 -9.21 3.31
C GLU A 410 9.47 -8.42 2.18
N ASP A 411 10.76 -8.69 1.94
CA ASP A 411 11.56 -8.01 0.91
C ASP A 411 11.12 -8.39 -0.52
N ARG A 412 10.57 -9.59 -0.72
CA ARG A 412 10.03 -10.05 -2.01
C ARG A 412 8.72 -9.35 -2.38
N VAL A 413 7.90 -8.96 -1.40
CA VAL A 413 6.63 -8.24 -1.65
C VAL A 413 6.87 -6.89 -2.30
N ALA A 414 7.93 -6.17 -1.88
CA ALA A 414 8.30 -4.87 -2.46
C ALA A 414 8.67 -4.95 -3.96
N ILE A 415 9.17 -6.10 -4.42
CA ILE A 415 9.48 -6.33 -5.84
C ILE A 415 8.19 -6.58 -6.64
N HIS A 416 7.24 -7.35 -6.10
CA HIS A 416 5.94 -7.60 -6.76
C HIS A 416 5.17 -6.30 -7.05
N GLU A 417 5.36 -5.29 -6.20
CA GLU A 417 4.74 -3.98 -6.28
C GLU A 417 5.28 -3.09 -7.42
N ALA A 418 6.61 -3.11 -7.62
CA ALA A 418 7.24 -2.52 -8.80
C ALA A 418 6.76 -3.22 -10.09
N MET A 419 6.41 -4.50 -9.99
CA MET A 419 6.07 -5.36 -11.12
C MET A 419 4.59 -5.31 -11.60
N GLU A 420 3.56 -5.02 -10.78
CA GLU A 420 2.14 -5.08 -11.26
C GLU A 420 1.10 -4.34 -10.35
N GLN A 421 -0.03 -3.85 -10.91
CA GLN A 421 -1.11 -3.10 -10.20
C GLN A 421 -2.24 -4.03 -9.70
N GLN A 422 -2.69 -3.87 -8.43
CA GLN A 422 -3.77 -4.68 -7.81
C GLN A 422 -4.83 -3.75 -7.17
N SER A 423 -6.13 -3.91 -7.48
CA SER A 423 -7.17 -2.96 -7.00
C SER A 423 -8.61 -3.52 -7.01
N TYR A 424 -9.53 -2.80 -6.35
CA TYR A 424 -10.96 -3.09 -6.27
C TYR A 424 -11.80 -2.25 -7.24
N HIS A 425 -12.98 -2.76 -7.64
CA HIS A 425 -13.95 -1.98 -8.40
C HIS A 425 -14.61 -0.89 -7.52
N PRO A 426 -14.91 0.32 -8.03
CA PRO A 426 -15.51 1.44 -7.27
C PRO A 426 -16.81 1.11 -6.54
N SER A 427 -17.58 0.14 -7.04
CA SER A 427 -18.84 -0.28 -6.43
C SER A 427 -18.68 -1.10 -5.15
N THR A 428 -17.45 -1.46 -4.78
CA THR A 428 -17.19 -2.27 -3.58
C THR A 428 -17.47 -1.43 -2.33
N GLU A 429 -18.37 -1.91 -1.46
CA GLU A 429 -18.66 -1.24 -0.19
C GLU A 429 -17.61 -1.61 0.89
N ILE A 430 -17.21 -0.62 1.68
CA ILE A 430 -16.37 -0.79 2.88
C ILE A 430 -17.15 -0.32 4.11
N LEU A 431 -16.99 -1.04 5.23
CA LEU A 431 -17.56 -0.67 6.51
C LEU A 431 -16.47 -0.04 7.38
N LEU A 432 -16.58 1.27 7.63
CA LEU A 432 -15.69 1.98 8.53
C LEU A 432 -16.05 1.66 9.99
N ALA A 433 -15.08 1.76 10.89
CA ALA A 433 -15.27 1.49 12.31
C ALA A 433 -16.22 2.49 13.01
N ASN A 434 -16.47 3.65 12.40
CA ASN A 434 -17.48 4.61 12.84
C ASN A 434 -18.93 4.21 12.48
N GLY A 435 -19.12 3.03 11.86
CA GLY A 435 -20.43 2.51 11.46
C GLY A 435 -20.93 2.98 10.09
N LYS A 436 -20.21 3.89 9.41
CA LYS A 436 -20.57 4.30 8.06
C LYS A 436 -20.16 3.24 7.05
N LYS A 437 -21.10 2.86 6.18
CA LYS A 437 -20.81 2.14 4.94
C LYS A 437 -20.67 3.12 3.80
N VAL A 438 -19.56 3.01 3.08
CA VAL A 438 -19.26 3.86 1.92
C VAL A 438 -18.80 3.00 0.76
N LYS A 439 -19.08 3.44 -0.48
CA LYS A 439 -18.47 2.83 -1.66
C LYS A 439 -17.03 3.30 -1.77
N ILE A 440 -16.10 2.39 -2.04
CA ILE A 440 -14.67 2.69 -2.10
C ILE A 440 -14.36 3.78 -3.13
N GLY A 441 -15.02 3.78 -4.29
CA GLY A 441 -14.79 4.80 -5.33
C GLY A 441 -15.22 6.20 -4.88
N GLU A 442 -16.46 6.34 -4.42
CA GLU A 442 -17.00 7.62 -3.92
C GLU A 442 -16.19 8.13 -2.72
N TYR A 443 -15.80 7.24 -1.82
CA TYR A 443 -15.00 7.56 -0.64
C TYR A 443 -13.59 8.06 -1.01
N VAL A 444 -12.89 7.34 -1.87
CA VAL A 444 -11.53 7.72 -2.28
C VAL A 444 -11.56 9.00 -3.12
N ASP A 445 -12.50 9.14 -4.06
CA ASP A 445 -12.65 10.37 -4.84
C ASP A 445 -13.01 11.59 -3.97
N ASP A 446 -13.83 11.41 -2.92
CA ASP A 446 -14.08 12.43 -1.92
C ASP A 446 -12.82 12.85 -1.17
N LEU A 447 -11.98 11.90 -0.78
CA LEU A 447 -10.72 12.17 -0.10
C LEU A 447 -9.74 12.91 -1.00
N PHE A 448 -9.61 12.50 -2.27
CA PHE A 448 -8.80 13.23 -3.26
C PHE A 448 -9.28 14.67 -3.46
N ARG A 449 -10.60 14.92 -3.41
CA ARG A 449 -11.15 16.29 -3.49
C ARG A 449 -10.88 17.12 -2.25
N ARG A 450 -10.89 16.52 -1.06
CA ARG A 450 -10.66 17.24 0.21
C ARG A 450 -9.18 17.53 0.46
N PHE A 451 -8.29 16.64 0.04
CA PHE A 451 -6.85 16.69 0.30
C PHE A 451 -6.05 16.77 -1.00
N GLU A 452 -6.49 17.63 -1.93
CA GLU A 452 -5.89 17.76 -3.26
C GLU A 452 -4.41 18.19 -3.19
N SER A 453 -4.02 18.96 -2.17
CA SER A 453 -2.64 19.41 -1.94
C SER A 453 -1.67 18.31 -1.49
N GLU A 454 -2.17 17.18 -0.97
CA GLU A 454 -1.35 16.06 -0.46
C GLU A 454 -1.29 14.88 -1.47
N LYS A 455 -1.85 15.07 -2.65
CA LYS A 455 -1.89 14.09 -3.73
C LYS A 455 -0.50 13.80 -4.27
N VAL A 456 -0.13 12.52 -4.30
CA VAL A 456 1.06 12.02 -4.99
C VAL A 456 0.64 11.39 -6.31
N GLN A 457 1.14 11.93 -7.42
CA GLN A 457 0.83 11.43 -8.76
C GLN A 457 1.93 10.47 -9.22
N GLY A 458 1.55 9.22 -9.53
CA GLY A 458 2.44 8.21 -10.10
C GLY A 458 2.02 7.84 -11.54
N ILE A 459 2.76 6.92 -12.16
CA ILE A 459 2.47 6.45 -13.52
C ILE A 459 1.18 5.61 -13.49
N ASN A 460 0.10 6.13 -14.08
CA ASN A 460 -1.23 5.50 -14.13
C ASN A 460 -1.87 5.21 -12.75
N CYS A 461 -1.40 5.88 -11.70
CA CYS A 461 -1.96 5.78 -10.36
C CYS A 461 -1.90 7.11 -9.62
N GLU A 462 -2.87 7.34 -8.75
CA GLU A 462 -2.85 8.46 -7.84
C GLU A 462 -2.92 7.90 -6.42
N ILE A 463 -2.07 8.42 -5.54
CA ILE A 463 -1.94 7.96 -4.16
C ILE A 463 -2.15 9.15 -3.24
N LEU A 464 -2.92 8.93 -2.19
CA LEU A 464 -3.15 9.89 -1.13
C LEU A 464 -2.80 9.24 0.22
N PRO A 465 -1.68 9.61 0.84
CA PRO A 465 -1.42 9.23 2.22
C PRO A 465 -2.43 9.93 3.13
N LEU A 466 -3.06 9.19 4.04
CA LEU A 466 -4.08 9.73 4.94
C LEU A 466 -3.50 9.98 6.33
N ARG A 467 -3.70 11.20 6.84
CA ARG A 467 -3.43 11.56 8.24
C ARG A 467 -4.70 11.56 9.11
N ILE A 468 -5.83 11.15 8.53
CA ILE A 468 -7.14 11.17 9.17
C ILE A 468 -7.27 9.97 10.11
N LYS A 469 -7.99 10.15 11.23
CA LYS A 469 -8.29 9.08 12.19
C LYS A 469 -9.40 8.13 11.72
N GLU A 470 -9.58 7.92 10.41
CA GLU A 470 -10.56 6.96 9.94
C GLU A 470 -10.02 5.54 10.09
N GLU A 471 -10.84 4.67 10.68
CA GLU A 471 -10.46 3.31 11.06
C GLU A 471 -11.36 2.30 10.33
N ILE A 472 -10.80 1.13 10.04
CA ILE A 472 -11.48 -0.01 9.44
C ILE A 472 -11.22 -1.27 10.27
N TYR A 473 -12.15 -2.22 10.22
CA TYR A 473 -11.94 -3.51 10.87
C TYR A 473 -10.99 -4.37 10.06
N SER A 474 -9.97 -4.88 10.72
CA SER A 474 -8.98 -5.79 10.18
C SER A 474 -8.88 -7.04 11.05
N MET A 475 -8.38 -8.14 10.50
CA MET A 475 -8.26 -9.41 11.22
C MET A 475 -6.84 -9.93 11.15
N ASP A 476 -6.24 -10.18 12.30
CA ASP A 476 -5.01 -10.95 12.35
C ASP A 476 -5.34 -12.43 12.12
N LEU A 477 -4.89 -12.98 10.99
CA LEU A 477 -5.18 -14.35 10.57
C LEU A 477 -4.44 -15.40 11.42
N GLU A 478 -3.37 -15.01 12.13
CA GLU A 478 -2.63 -15.92 13.01
C GLU A 478 -3.27 -16.02 14.39
N SER A 479 -3.67 -14.88 14.99
CA SER A 479 -4.31 -14.86 16.30
C SER A 479 -5.83 -15.04 16.22
N GLY A 480 -6.43 -14.70 15.08
CA GLY A 480 -7.88 -14.66 14.89
C GLY A 480 -8.54 -13.40 15.47
N LEU A 481 -7.78 -12.45 15.99
CA LEU A 481 -8.32 -11.25 16.64
C LEU A 481 -8.72 -10.19 15.61
N VAL A 482 -9.91 -9.63 15.79
CA VAL A 482 -10.38 -8.48 15.01
C VAL A 482 -9.90 -7.20 15.69
N LYS A 483 -9.29 -6.29 14.94
CA LYS A 483 -8.75 -5.02 15.43
C LYS A 483 -9.26 -3.86 14.57
N ARG A 484 -9.42 -2.69 15.19
CA ARG A 484 -9.59 -1.44 14.45
C ARG A 484 -8.22 -0.91 14.10
N LEU A 485 -7.97 -0.69 12.82
CA LEU A 485 -6.73 -0.11 12.32
C LEU A 485 -7.05 1.12 11.49
N ARG A 486 -6.13 2.09 11.49
CA ARG A 486 -6.28 3.31 10.69
C ARG A 486 -6.03 3.01 9.22
N ILE A 487 -6.67 3.77 8.36
CA ILE A 487 -6.36 3.75 6.93
C ILE A 487 -5.13 4.63 6.72
N ASP A 488 -4.02 4.03 6.32
CA ASP A 488 -2.75 4.74 6.14
C ASP A 488 -2.68 5.49 4.81
N ARG A 489 -3.29 4.93 3.76
CA ARG A 489 -3.32 5.52 2.42
C ARG A 489 -4.47 4.99 1.58
N VAL A 490 -4.87 5.76 0.59
CA VAL A 490 -5.79 5.33 -0.47
C VAL A 490 -5.16 5.58 -1.83
N SER A 491 -5.50 4.74 -2.80
CA SER A 491 -5.01 4.89 -4.16
C SER A 491 -6.11 4.62 -5.19
N ARG A 492 -5.95 5.21 -6.38
CA ARG A 492 -6.75 4.87 -7.56
C ARG A 492 -5.85 4.61 -8.76
N HIS A 493 -6.15 3.57 -9.52
CA HIS A 493 -5.39 3.10 -10.69
C HIS A 493 -6.32 2.98 -11.91
N VAL A 494 -5.76 3.01 -13.11
CA VAL A 494 -6.57 2.85 -14.33
C VAL A 494 -7.20 1.45 -14.36
N ALA A 495 -8.49 1.40 -14.68
CA ALA A 495 -9.25 0.15 -14.67
C ALA A 495 -8.88 -0.79 -15.84
N PRO A 496 -8.81 -2.12 -15.62
CA PRO A 496 -8.56 -3.11 -16.68
C PRO A 496 -9.80 -3.39 -17.54
N ASP A 497 -9.64 -4.12 -18.64
CA ASP A 497 -10.72 -4.48 -19.58
C ASP A 497 -11.74 -5.47 -19.02
N PHE A 498 -11.38 -6.24 -18.01
CA PHE A 498 -12.25 -7.20 -17.36
C PHE A 498 -11.95 -7.32 -15.86
N PHE A 499 -12.97 -7.74 -15.13
CA PHE A 499 -12.96 -7.95 -13.69
C PHE A 499 -13.30 -9.40 -13.36
N VAL A 500 -12.89 -9.86 -12.18
CA VAL A 500 -13.32 -11.14 -11.61
C VAL A 500 -14.38 -10.89 -10.56
N SER A 501 -15.58 -11.46 -10.77
CA SER A 501 -16.67 -11.46 -9.81
C SER A 501 -16.65 -12.76 -9.01
N ILE A 502 -16.38 -12.67 -7.71
CA ILE A 502 -16.32 -13.83 -6.80
C ILE A 502 -17.56 -13.79 -5.90
N THR A 503 -18.36 -14.85 -5.91
CA THR A 503 -19.55 -15.00 -5.05
C THR A 503 -19.31 -16.04 -3.96
N TYR A 504 -19.56 -15.66 -2.72
CA TYR A 504 -19.31 -16.48 -1.53
C TYR A 504 -20.57 -17.20 -1.03
N SER A 505 -20.37 -18.21 -0.16
CA SER A 505 -21.45 -19.02 0.39
C SER A 505 -22.46 -18.25 1.26
N ASN A 506 -22.07 -17.09 1.81
CA ASN A 506 -22.95 -16.17 2.53
C ASN A 506 -23.88 -15.34 1.62
N GLY A 507 -23.77 -15.48 0.29
CA GLY A 507 -24.58 -14.76 -0.70
C GLY A 507 -24.02 -13.40 -1.11
N ARG A 508 -22.86 -13.00 -0.56
CA ARG A 508 -22.15 -11.78 -0.95
C ARG A 508 -21.28 -12.02 -2.17
N ARG A 509 -20.96 -10.93 -2.87
CA ARG A 509 -20.06 -10.96 -4.01
C ARG A 509 -19.10 -9.77 -3.95
N ILE A 510 -17.89 -9.95 -4.47
CA ILE A 510 -16.93 -8.87 -4.69
C ILE A 510 -16.55 -8.81 -6.17
N LEU A 511 -16.11 -7.64 -6.62
CA LEU A 511 -15.65 -7.42 -7.99
C LEU A 511 -14.26 -6.78 -7.94
N VAL A 512 -13.26 -7.50 -8.44
CA VAL A 512 -11.84 -7.16 -8.29
C VAL A 512 -11.09 -7.29 -9.61
N THR A 513 -9.89 -6.69 -9.70
CA THR A 513 -9.01 -6.91 -10.86
C THR A 513 -8.53 -8.38 -10.90
N PRO A 514 -8.17 -8.91 -12.09
CA PRO A 514 -7.73 -10.30 -12.24
C PRO A 514 -6.54 -10.68 -11.35
N GLU A 515 -5.63 -9.74 -11.16
CA GLU A 515 -4.41 -9.89 -10.34
C GLU A 515 -4.63 -9.62 -8.84
N HIS A 516 -5.86 -9.31 -8.42
CA HIS A 516 -6.12 -8.99 -7.03
C HIS A 516 -5.91 -10.22 -6.13
N PRO A 517 -5.12 -10.12 -5.04
CA PRO A 517 -4.85 -11.22 -4.15
C PRO A 517 -6.09 -11.64 -3.36
N VAL A 518 -6.35 -12.94 -3.29
CA VAL A 518 -7.45 -13.54 -2.53
C VAL A 518 -6.89 -14.59 -1.59
N TYR A 519 -7.23 -14.50 -0.30
CA TYR A 519 -6.90 -15.52 0.68
C TYR A 519 -7.69 -16.80 0.41
N VAL A 520 -7.00 -17.88 0.10
CA VAL A 520 -7.59 -19.19 -0.17
C VAL A 520 -6.89 -20.26 0.66
N PHE A 521 -7.69 -21.10 1.32
CA PHE A 521 -7.22 -22.27 2.04
C PHE A 521 -7.16 -23.49 1.12
N ARG A 522 -5.96 -24.01 0.86
CA ARG A 522 -5.71 -25.26 0.10
C ARG A 522 -5.03 -26.30 1.00
N GLU A 523 -4.73 -27.49 0.47
CA GLU A 523 -4.27 -28.67 1.24
C GLU A 523 -3.12 -28.41 2.25
N LYS A 524 -2.25 -27.43 1.97
CA LYS A 524 -1.08 -27.10 2.81
C LYS A 524 -1.27 -25.92 3.76
N GLY A 525 -2.47 -25.34 3.82
CA GLY A 525 -2.78 -24.19 4.69
C GLY A 525 -3.39 -23.01 3.94
N LEU A 526 -3.39 -21.85 4.59
CA LEU A 526 -3.85 -20.60 4.01
C LEU A 526 -2.77 -20.03 3.06
N THR A 527 -3.17 -19.71 1.84
CA THR A 527 -2.30 -19.17 0.78
C THR A 527 -2.98 -17.99 0.11
N VAL A 528 -2.21 -17.13 -0.55
CA VAL A 528 -2.74 -16.02 -1.35
C VAL A 528 -2.61 -16.40 -2.82
N VAL A 529 -3.70 -16.25 -3.59
CA VAL A 529 -3.74 -16.51 -5.03
C VAL A 529 -4.37 -15.34 -5.76
N ASN A 530 -4.05 -15.12 -7.03
CA ASN A 530 -4.68 -14.07 -7.81
C ASN A 530 -6.16 -14.39 -8.06
N ALA A 531 -7.00 -13.37 -8.19
CA ALA A 531 -8.45 -13.54 -8.36
C ALA A 531 -8.79 -14.42 -9.58
N ILE A 532 -7.99 -14.38 -10.64
CA ILE A 532 -8.17 -15.23 -11.83
C ILE A 532 -7.89 -16.72 -11.57
N ASP A 533 -7.05 -17.04 -10.59
CA ASP A 533 -6.66 -18.41 -10.21
C ASP A 533 -7.55 -19.02 -9.11
N VAL A 534 -8.53 -18.24 -8.64
CA VAL A 534 -9.52 -18.68 -7.66
C VAL A 534 -10.49 -19.66 -8.30
N LYS A 535 -10.70 -20.81 -7.66
CA LYS A 535 -11.58 -21.87 -8.17
C LYS A 535 -12.87 -21.97 -7.37
N GLU A 536 -13.95 -22.39 -8.02
CA GLU A 536 -15.18 -22.74 -7.31
C GLU A 536 -14.92 -23.90 -6.36
N GLY A 537 -15.39 -23.76 -5.11
CA GLY A 537 -15.11 -24.72 -4.05
C GLY A 537 -13.94 -24.36 -3.13
N ASP A 538 -13.10 -23.40 -3.51
CA ASP A 538 -12.06 -22.87 -2.63
C ASP A 538 -12.67 -22.25 -1.35
N PHE A 539 -11.94 -22.35 -0.24
CA PHE A 539 -12.37 -21.82 1.06
C PHE A 539 -11.63 -20.52 1.38
N VAL A 540 -12.37 -19.48 1.77
CA VAL A 540 -11.82 -18.17 2.16
C VAL A 540 -12.06 -17.89 3.65
N PRO A 541 -11.13 -17.23 4.34
CA PRO A 541 -11.30 -16.88 5.75
C PRO A 541 -12.34 -15.78 5.95
N ALA A 542 -13.11 -15.90 7.02
CA ALA A 542 -14.10 -14.94 7.46
C ALA A 542 -14.13 -14.89 9.00
N PRO A 543 -14.48 -13.76 9.62
CA PRO A 543 -14.67 -13.70 11.06
C PRO A 543 -15.92 -14.48 11.48
N ARG A 544 -15.92 -15.09 12.69
CA ARG A 544 -17.17 -15.62 13.30
C ARG A 544 -18.00 -14.51 13.93
N VAL A 545 -17.33 -13.54 14.53
CA VAL A 545 -17.87 -12.37 15.22
C VAL A 545 -16.99 -11.17 14.89
N VAL A 546 -17.58 -10.01 14.66
CA VAL A 546 -16.84 -8.74 14.63
C VAL A 546 -17.06 -8.09 15.99
N GLU A 547 -16.19 -8.44 16.94
CA GLU A 547 -16.23 -7.89 18.30
C GLU A 547 -15.71 -6.46 18.30
N ASP A 548 -16.29 -5.65 19.17
CA ASP A 548 -15.95 -4.25 19.28
C ASP A 548 -15.96 -3.80 20.73
N GLU A 549 -14.80 -3.41 21.25
CA GLU A 549 -14.65 -3.00 22.64
C GLU A 549 -15.35 -1.64 22.85
N TYR A 550 -16.46 -1.67 23.58
CA TYR A 550 -17.15 -0.55 24.23
C TYR A 550 -17.27 0.75 23.42
N ILE A 551 -18.35 0.87 22.63
CA ILE A 551 -18.81 2.17 22.12
C ILE A 551 -19.85 2.72 23.10
N SER A 552 -19.64 3.94 23.60
CA SER A 552 -20.67 4.72 24.28
C SER A 552 -21.86 4.96 23.35
N PRO A 553 -23.10 5.04 23.86
CA PRO A 553 -24.27 5.24 23.01
C PRO A 553 -24.09 6.46 22.09
N PRO A 554 -24.24 6.32 20.76
CA PRO A 554 -24.04 7.41 19.81
C PRO A 554 -24.90 8.64 20.13
N SER A 555 -24.31 9.83 20.06
CA SER A 555 -25.05 11.08 20.27
C SER A 555 -25.98 11.40 19.09
N LEU A 556 -27.14 11.97 19.41
CA LEU A 556 -28.17 12.40 18.48
C LEU A 556 -28.26 13.93 18.48
N ALA A 557 -28.22 14.52 17.29
CA ALA A 557 -28.29 15.96 17.11
C ALA A 557 -29.73 16.45 17.35
N LEU A 558 -29.87 17.57 18.03
CA LEU A 558 -31.16 18.25 18.18
C LEU A 558 -31.47 19.06 16.91
N SER A 559 -32.73 19.04 16.48
CA SER A 559 -33.19 19.88 15.37
C SER A 559 -33.33 21.35 15.84
N PRO A 560 -33.14 22.34 14.96
CA PRO A 560 -33.33 23.75 15.30
C PRO A 560 -34.71 24.03 15.91
N GLU A 561 -34.79 24.92 16.90
CA GLU A 561 -36.06 25.30 17.54
C GLU A 561 -36.82 26.28 16.66
N ASP A 562 -38.06 25.93 16.31
CA ASP A 562 -39.03 26.82 15.68
C ASP A 562 -40.21 27.02 16.65
N PRO A 563 -40.48 28.25 17.11
CA PRO A 563 -41.57 28.54 18.07
C PRO A 563 -42.97 28.15 17.59
N ARG A 564 -43.15 27.89 16.29
CA ARG A 564 -44.44 27.52 15.68
C ARG A 564 -44.70 26.01 15.68
N GLU A 565 -43.70 25.19 16.04
CA GLU A 565 -43.81 23.73 16.04
C GLU A 565 -44.29 23.20 17.39
N LYS A 566 -45.07 22.10 17.37
CA LYS A 566 -45.48 21.41 18.60
C LYS A 566 -44.27 20.90 19.36
N GLU A 567 -44.29 21.04 20.69
CA GLU A 567 -43.24 20.48 21.55
C GLU A 567 -43.25 18.95 21.53
N VAL A 568 -42.04 18.38 21.48
CA VAL A 568 -41.76 16.94 21.39
C VAL A 568 -40.49 16.68 22.18
N THR A 569 -40.44 15.59 22.97
CA THR A 569 -39.21 15.17 23.64
C THR A 569 -38.29 14.52 22.63
N LEU A 570 -37.04 15.01 22.50
CA LEU A 570 -36.07 14.48 21.55
C LEU A 570 -34.89 13.89 22.32
N PRO A 571 -34.60 12.58 22.17
CA PRO A 571 -33.48 11.96 22.86
C PRO A 571 -32.15 12.47 22.28
N THR A 572 -31.17 12.66 23.14
CA THR A 572 -29.82 13.12 22.79
C THR A 572 -28.84 11.97 22.58
N GLN A 573 -29.23 10.73 22.89
CA GLN A 573 -28.43 9.53 22.73
C GLN A 573 -29.28 8.38 22.17
N LEU A 574 -28.62 7.46 21.47
CA LEU A 574 -29.26 6.26 20.95
C LEU A 574 -29.44 5.23 22.07
N THR A 575 -30.66 5.16 22.63
CA THR A 575 -31.06 4.16 23.62
C THR A 575 -31.61 2.89 22.95
N PRO A 576 -31.70 1.76 23.66
CA PRO A 576 -32.33 0.55 23.14
C PRO A 576 -33.78 0.76 22.67
N GLU A 577 -34.54 1.62 23.34
CA GLU A 577 -35.91 1.98 22.94
C GLU A 577 -35.95 2.72 21.61
N VAL A 578 -35.04 3.69 21.39
CA VAL A 578 -34.91 4.39 20.10
C VAL A 578 -34.49 3.39 19.01
N ALA A 579 -33.57 2.48 19.31
CA ALA A 579 -33.14 1.44 18.38
C ALA A 579 -34.30 0.50 17.99
N LYS A 580 -35.17 0.14 18.95
CA LYS A 580 -36.39 -0.65 18.71
C LYS A 580 -37.36 0.09 17.78
N ILE A 581 -37.60 1.38 18.02
CA ILE A 581 -38.43 2.24 17.15
C ILE A 581 -37.85 2.30 15.73
N LEU A 582 -36.52 2.43 15.59
CA LEU A 582 -35.85 2.42 14.29
C LEU A 582 -36.04 1.08 13.54
N GLY A 583 -36.02 -0.05 14.27
CA GLY A 583 -36.31 -1.37 13.68
C GLY A 583 -37.72 -1.44 13.10
N TYR A 584 -38.73 -0.96 13.84
CA TYR A 584 -40.11 -0.87 13.34
C TYR A 584 -40.27 0.12 12.17
N LEU A 585 -39.54 1.24 12.19
CA LEU A 585 -39.58 2.23 11.10
C LEU A 585 -39.03 1.69 9.78
N ILE A 586 -38.06 0.77 9.85
CA ILE A 586 -37.46 0.18 8.66
C ILE A 586 -38.44 -0.76 7.96
N THR A 587 -39.16 -1.60 8.72
CA THR A 587 -40.10 -2.58 8.19
C THR A 587 -41.47 -1.96 7.90
N GLU A 588 -42.08 -1.31 8.90
CA GLU A 588 -43.48 -0.86 8.84
C GLU A 588 -43.62 0.67 8.63
N GLY A 589 -42.53 1.42 8.79
CA GLY A 589 -42.55 2.88 8.76
C GLY A 589 -42.53 3.47 7.36
N CYS A 590 -43.39 4.46 7.14
CA CYS A 590 -43.43 5.31 5.96
C CYS A 590 -43.34 6.80 6.35
N PHE A 591 -42.51 7.55 5.64
CA PHE A 591 -42.34 8.99 5.82
C PHE A 591 -43.02 9.74 4.67
N TYR A 592 -43.94 10.65 4.98
CA TYR A 592 -44.62 11.49 3.99
C TYR A 592 -44.26 12.96 4.20
N GLN A 593 -43.88 13.62 3.11
CA GLN A 593 -43.61 15.05 3.05
C GLN A 593 -44.55 15.67 2.01
N GLY A 594 -45.59 16.37 2.48
CA GLY A 594 -46.59 17.05 1.65
C GLY A 594 -46.99 18.39 2.27
N SER A 595 -48.29 18.65 2.41
CA SER A 595 -48.82 19.78 3.18
C SER A 595 -48.54 19.67 4.69
N SER A 596 -48.30 18.45 5.16
CA SER A 596 -47.91 18.07 6.52
C SER A 596 -46.70 17.13 6.48
N TYR A 597 -45.97 17.05 7.60
CA TYR A 597 -44.89 16.08 7.81
C TYR A 597 -45.43 14.93 8.66
N GLU A 598 -45.50 13.73 8.08
CA GLU A 598 -46.16 12.58 8.71
C GLU A 598 -45.23 11.36 8.75
N ILE A 599 -45.25 10.67 9.89
CA ILE A 599 -44.62 9.36 10.09
C ILE A 599 -45.76 8.37 10.32
N VAL A 600 -45.86 7.36 9.46
CA VAL A 600 -46.95 6.38 9.47
C VAL A 600 -46.40 4.99 9.71
N PHE A 601 -46.97 4.27 10.66
CA PHE A 601 -46.77 2.83 10.84
C PHE A 601 -48.06 2.11 10.46
N ALA A 602 -47.98 1.04 9.67
CA ALA A 602 -49.16 0.25 9.31
C ALA A 602 -48.84 -1.23 9.41
N ASN A 603 -49.58 -1.97 10.24
CA ASN A 603 -49.42 -3.41 10.39
C ASN A 603 -50.78 -4.04 10.76
N LYS A 604 -51.01 -5.29 10.34
CA LYS A 604 -52.24 -6.04 10.68
C LYS A 604 -52.23 -6.56 12.12
N ASN A 605 -51.06 -6.71 12.74
CA ASN A 605 -50.95 -7.20 14.11
C ASN A 605 -51.16 -6.06 15.12
N PRO A 606 -52.24 -6.10 15.94
CA PRO A 606 -52.52 -5.04 16.89
C PRO A 606 -51.49 -4.93 18.01
N LEU A 607 -50.80 -6.02 18.36
CA LEU A 607 -49.77 -6.02 19.42
C LEU A 607 -48.57 -5.15 19.03
N ILE A 608 -48.14 -5.21 17.76
CA ILE A 608 -47.04 -4.39 17.24
C ILE A 608 -47.43 -2.91 17.26
N LEU A 609 -48.67 -2.59 16.88
CA LEU A 609 -49.14 -1.21 16.88
C LEU A 609 -49.26 -0.65 18.30
N ASP A 610 -49.76 -1.43 19.26
CA ASP A 610 -49.87 -0.98 20.65
C ASP A 610 -48.49 -0.77 21.29
N GLU A 611 -47.53 -1.63 20.97
CA GLU A 611 -46.14 -1.46 21.41
C GLU A 611 -45.50 -0.20 20.81
N VAL A 612 -45.63 0.02 19.49
CA VAL A 612 -45.14 1.25 18.83
C VAL A 612 -45.79 2.49 19.42
N LYS A 613 -47.10 2.44 19.72
CA LYS A 613 -47.83 3.54 20.36
C LYS A 613 -47.25 3.86 21.74
N THR A 614 -47.00 2.83 22.55
CA THR A 614 -46.42 2.96 23.89
C THR A 614 -45.01 3.54 23.83
N LEU A 615 -44.15 2.99 22.95
CA LEU A 615 -42.77 3.46 22.76
C LEU A 615 -42.69 4.90 22.25
N MET A 616 -43.52 5.26 21.27
CA MET A 616 -43.54 6.63 20.75
C MET A 616 -44.05 7.63 21.79
N SER A 617 -44.98 7.20 22.66
CA SER A 617 -45.46 8.02 23.78
C SER A 617 -44.41 8.16 24.88
N SER A 618 -43.66 7.09 25.21
CA SER A 618 -42.65 7.14 26.27
C SER A 618 -41.41 7.92 25.87
N VAL A 619 -40.92 7.73 24.63
CA VAL A 619 -39.69 8.34 24.14
C VAL A 619 -39.92 9.77 23.64
N PHE A 620 -40.97 9.99 22.86
CA PHE A 620 -41.22 11.27 22.17
C PHE A 620 -42.39 12.09 22.73
N GLY A 621 -43.20 11.52 23.64
CA GLY A 621 -44.34 12.24 24.23
C GLY A 621 -45.48 12.51 23.25
N ILE A 622 -45.54 11.81 22.11
CA ILE A 622 -46.55 12.03 21.06
C ILE A 622 -47.53 10.85 20.97
N ILE A 623 -48.80 11.17 20.77
CA ILE A 623 -49.88 10.22 20.53
C ILE A 623 -50.23 10.18 19.03
N PRO A 624 -50.44 9.00 18.43
CA PRO A 624 -50.81 8.88 17.02
C PRO A 624 -52.29 9.18 16.77
N ILE A 625 -52.59 9.55 15.52
CA ILE A 625 -53.92 9.47 14.93
C ILE A 625 -54.11 8.05 14.39
N CYS A 626 -55.04 7.29 14.96
CA CYS A 626 -55.37 5.95 14.50
C CYS A 626 -56.31 6.02 13.30
N SER A 627 -55.94 5.41 12.18
CA SER A 627 -56.78 5.34 10.97
C SER A 627 -56.50 4.05 10.21
N ASN A 628 -57.40 3.65 9.31
CA ASN A 628 -57.09 2.58 8.35
C ASN A 628 -56.49 3.21 7.08
N ASN A 629 -55.46 2.58 6.53
CA ASN A 629 -54.90 3.01 5.26
C ASN A 629 -55.84 2.66 4.08
N SER A 630 -55.49 3.08 2.86
CA SER A 630 -56.28 2.85 1.65
C SER A 630 -56.56 1.36 1.33
N TYR A 631 -55.83 0.44 1.97
CA TYR A 631 -55.95 -1.01 1.82
C TYR A 631 -56.64 -1.68 3.03
N GLY A 632 -57.25 -0.89 3.93
CA GLY A 632 -57.97 -1.39 5.11
C GLY A 632 -57.07 -1.90 6.25
N VAL A 633 -55.76 -1.60 6.21
CA VAL A 633 -54.82 -2.00 7.26
C VAL A 633 -54.78 -0.93 8.35
N PRO A 634 -54.89 -1.30 9.64
CA PRO A 634 -54.73 -0.37 10.76
C PRO A 634 -53.39 0.36 10.70
N SER A 635 -53.42 1.67 10.95
CA SER A 635 -52.25 2.54 10.86
C SER A 635 -52.22 3.61 11.94
N LEU A 636 -51.02 3.92 12.42
CA LEU A 636 -50.71 4.97 13.38
C LEU A 636 -50.02 6.11 12.64
N ARG A 637 -50.64 7.29 12.63
CA ARG A 637 -50.11 8.48 11.95
C ARG A 637 -49.67 9.52 12.97
N TYR A 638 -48.37 9.85 12.95
CA TYR A 638 -47.76 10.88 13.78
C TYR A 638 -47.49 12.11 12.92
N VAL A 639 -48.15 13.22 13.22
CA VAL A 639 -47.99 14.48 12.48
C VAL A 639 -47.13 15.44 13.30
N SER A 640 -45.85 15.56 12.93
CA SER A 640 -44.90 16.45 13.59
C SER A 640 -43.73 16.80 12.67
N SER A 641 -43.60 18.09 12.35
CA SER A 641 -42.48 18.61 11.57
C SER A 641 -41.15 18.51 12.33
N LYS A 642 -41.16 18.81 13.63
CA LYS A 642 -39.99 18.72 14.51
C LYS A 642 -39.42 17.31 14.56
N LEU A 643 -40.28 16.30 14.81
CA LEU A 643 -39.88 14.90 14.86
C LEU A 643 -39.38 14.38 13.50
N PHE A 644 -40.08 14.75 12.42
CA PHE A 644 -39.67 14.37 11.07
C PHE A 644 -38.29 14.92 10.70
N LYS A 645 -38.05 16.21 10.97
CA LYS A 645 -36.75 16.86 10.75
C LYS A 645 -35.65 16.19 11.57
N TRP A 646 -35.95 15.83 12.82
CA TRP A 646 -35.01 15.13 13.70
C TRP A 646 -34.61 13.74 13.17
N PHE A 647 -35.56 12.93 12.69
CA PHE A 647 -35.26 11.66 12.03
C PHE A 647 -34.46 11.84 10.74
N LYS A 648 -34.82 12.83 9.91
CA LYS A 648 -34.10 13.13 8.67
C LYS A 648 -32.66 13.59 8.92
N LEU A 649 -32.42 14.32 10.01
CA LEU A 649 -31.09 14.79 10.40
C LEU A 649 -30.22 13.65 10.95
N ASN A 650 -30.78 12.80 11.81
CA ASN A 650 -30.03 11.78 12.53
C ASN A 650 -29.93 10.43 11.80
N PHE A 651 -30.95 10.09 11.01
CA PHE A 651 -31.13 8.78 10.37
C PHE A 651 -31.70 8.96 8.95
N PRO A 652 -31.00 9.66 8.04
CA PRO A 652 -31.46 9.86 6.67
C PRO A 652 -31.70 8.54 5.90
N GLU A 653 -31.05 7.45 6.31
CA GLU A 653 -31.10 6.13 5.67
C GLU A 653 -32.50 5.48 5.71
N ILE A 654 -33.31 5.78 6.73
CA ILE A 654 -34.64 5.18 6.92
C ILE A 654 -35.78 5.98 6.27
N VAL A 655 -35.52 7.24 5.94
CA VAL A 655 -36.47 8.15 5.28
C VAL A 655 -36.57 7.87 3.77
N GLN A 656 -35.77 6.94 3.26
CA GLN A 656 -35.75 6.50 1.86
C GLN A 656 -36.91 5.56 1.52
N LYS A 657 -37.18 5.39 0.21
CA LYS A 657 -38.12 4.38 -0.29
C LYS A 657 -37.63 2.96 0.05
N ALA A 658 -38.55 2.00 0.19
CA ALA A 658 -38.25 0.62 0.62
C ALA A 658 -37.07 -0.06 -0.11
N ARG A 659 -36.90 0.15 -1.42
CA ARG A 659 -35.78 -0.42 -2.22
C ARG A 659 -34.40 0.18 -1.89
N TRP A 660 -34.36 1.36 -1.28
CA TRP A 660 -33.15 2.13 -0.98
C TRP A 660 -32.93 2.33 0.52
N LYS A 661 -33.83 1.84 1.38
CA LYS A 661 -33.64 1.82 2.83
C LYS A 661 -32.35 1.05 3.18
N ARG A 662 -31.62 1.57 4.17
CA ARG A 662 -30.42 0.97 4.76
C ARG A 662 -30.52 1.05 6.28
N VAL A 663 -29.74 0.23 6.98
CA VAL A 663 -29.60 0.38 8.44
C VAL A 663 -28.85 1.70 8.71
N PRO A 664 -29.31 2.53 9.66
CA PRO A 664 -28.59 3.75 10.01
C PRO A 664 -27.16 3.48 10.47
N SER A 665 -26.21 4.28 10.00
CA SER A 665 -24.79 4.19 10.37
C SER A 665 -24.56 4.17 11.90
N LYS A 666 -25.35 4.94 12.66
CA LYS A 666 -25.28 4.98 14.13
C LYS A 666 -25.61 3.64 14.81
N ILE A 667 -26.41 2.77 14.19
CA ILE A 667 -26.74 1.44 14.74
C ILE A 667 -25.53 0.50 14.62
N PHE A 668 -24.73 0.62 13.56
CA PHE A 668 -23.49 -0.15 13.44
C PHE A 668 -22.46 0.20 14.50
N SER A 669 -22.48 1.41 15.03
CA SER A 669 -21.64 1.84 16.16
C SER A 669 -22.34 1.75 17.52
N ALA A 670 -23.54 1.14 17.61
CA ALA A 670 -24.30 1.11 18.86
C ALA A 670 -23.85 -0.03 19.79
N PRO A 671 -24.14 0.07 21.11
CA PRO A 671 -24.01 -1.06 22.05
C PRO A 671 -24.81 -2.28 21.60
N LEU A 672 -24.35 -3.48 21.97
CA LEU A 672 -24.98 -4.74 21.56
C LEU A 672 -26.46 -4.82 21.94
N ASP A 673 -26.88 -4.26 23.07
CA ASP A 673 -28.29 -4.23 23.48
C ASP A 673 -29.17 -3.43 22.51
N SER A 674 -28.67 -2.30 22.02
CA SER A 674 -29.39 -1.50 21.01
C SER A 674 -29.46 -2.23 19.68
N ILE A 675 -28.39 -2.93 19.29
CA ILE A 675 -28.40 -3.77 18.07
C ILE A 675 -29.41 -4.92 18.20
N ARG A 676 -29.49 -5.58 19.37
CA ARG A 676 -30.47 -6.65 19.63
C ARG A 676 -31.91 -6.15 19.51
N GLU A 677 -32.24 -5.03 20.16
CA GLU A 677 -33.60 -4.46 20.10
C GLU A 677 -33.98 -4.00 18.69
N PHE A 678 -33.03 -3.43 17.95
CA PHE A 678 -33.23 -3.09 16.54
C PHE A 678 -33.53 -4.33 15.67
N LEU A 679 -32.71 -5.38 15.80
CA LEU A 679 -32.90 -6.64 15.06
C LEU A 679 -34.19 -7.36 15.43
N ARG A 680 -34.59 -7.29 16.71
CA ARG A 680 -35.83 -7.85 17.26
C ARG A 680 -37.05 -7.18 16.62
N ALA A 681 -37.12 -5.84 16.66
CA ALA A 681 -38.22 -5.11 16.05
C ALA A 681 -38.31 -5.34 14.53
N ALA A 682 -37.16 -5.34 13.84
CA ALA A 682 -37.12 -5.65 12.41
C ALA A 682 -37.59 -7.09 12.10
N PHE A 683 -37.30 -8.06 12.98
CA PHE A 683 -37.79 -9.44 12.82
C PHE A 683 -39.30 -9.59 13.13
N LEU A 684 -39.85 -8.78 14.02
CA LEU A 684 -41.28 -8.78 14.31
C LEU A 684 -42.10 -8.26 13.13
N GLY A 685 -41.59 -7.29 12.37
CA GLY A 685 -42.22 -6.81 11.14
C GLY A 685 -42.11 -7.81 9.98
N ASP A 686 -40.91 -7.95 9.41
CA ASP A 686 -40.68 -8.67 8.14
C ASP A 686 -40.07 -10.08 8.32
N GLY A 687 -39.99 -10.58 9.55
CA GLY A 687 -39.50 -11.92 9.84
C GLY A 687 -40.49 -13.01 9.48
N SER A 688 -39.98 -14.16 9.10
CA SER A 688 -40.76 -15.38 8.81
C SER A 688 -39.99 -16.62 9.25
N VAL A 689 -40.73 -17.68 9.55
CA VAL A 689 -40.17 -18.96 9.98
C VAL A 689 -40.54 -19.99 8.91
N GLU A 690 -39.54 -20.52 8.22
CA GLU A 690 -39.68 -21.62 7.26
C GLU A 690 -39.37 -22.96 7.97
N THR A 691 -39.44 -24.08 7.26
CA THR A 691 -39.34 -25.43 7.85
C THR A 691 -38.01 -25.68 8.57
N GLU A 692 -36.91 -25.16 8.03
CA GLU A 692 -35.55 -25.41 8.53
C GLU A 692 -34.74 -24.11 8.76
N ALA A 693 -35.35 -22.93 8.60
CA ALA A 693 -34.64 -21.67 8.71
C ALA A 693 -35.53 -20.51 9.14
N ILE A 694 -34.92 -19.53 9.79
CA ILE A 694 -35.52 -18.22 10.07
C ILE A 694 -35.12 -17.27 8.95
N CYS A 695 -36.09 -16.52 8.43
CA CYS A 695 -35.91 -15.66 7.27
C CYS A 695 -36.32 -14.22 7.60
N TYR A 696 -35.46 -13.26 7.29
CA TYR A 696 -35.83 -11.85 7.20
C TYR A 696 -35.95 -11.44 5.73
N ARG A 697 -37.08 -10.85 5.32
CA ARG A 697 -37.34 -10.50 3.90
C ARG A 697 -37.27 -8.99 3.71
N THR A 698 -36.68 -8.54 2.61
CA THR A 698 -36.69 -7.11 2.23
C THR A 698 -36.55 -6.92 0.72
N ALA A 699 -37.11 -5.84 0.17
CA ALA A 699 -36.90 -5.44 -1.22
C ALA A 699 -35.53 -4.78 -1.46
N SER A 700 -34.86 -4.29 -0.41
CA SER A 700 -33.54 -3.63 -0.50
C SER A 700 -32.42 -4.64 -0.32
N ARG A 701 -31.57 -4.78 -1.36
CA ARG A 701 -30.35 -5.59 -1.24
C ARG A 701 -29.43 -5.03 -0.15
N GLY A 702 -29.26 -3.71 -0.12
CA GLY A 702 -28.42 -3.04 0.87
C GLY A 702 -28.88 -3.29 2.30
N LEU A 703 -30.20 -3.30 2.54
CA LEU A 703 -30.75 -3.61 3.86
C LEU A 703 -30.53 -5.07 4.26
N ALA A 704 -30.69 -6.02 3.33
CA ALA A 704 -30.40 -7.43 3.60
C ALA A 704 -28.93 -7.65 3.96
N GLU A 705 -28.04 -6.93 3.26
CA GLU A 705 -26.61 -6.91 3.51
C GLU A 705 -26.30 -6.28 4.89
N ASP A 706 -26.86 -5.13 5.20
CA ASP A 706 -26.70 -4.48 6.50
C ASP A 706 -27.22 -5.33 7.67
N TYR A 707 -28.39 -5.95 7.51
CA TYR A 707 -28.97 -6.86 8.50
C TYR A 707 -28.05 -8.05 8.76
N GLN A 708 -27.44 -8.62 7.70
CA GLN A 708 -26.45 -9.68 7.84
C GLN A 708 -25.19 -9.22 8.59
N ASP A 709 -24.73 -7.98 8.38
CA ASP A 709 -23.55 -7.45 9.08
C ASP A 709 -23.83 -7.22 10.58
N LEU A 710 -25.04 -6.77 10.94
CA LEU A 710 -25.47 -6.69 12.35
C LEU A 710 -25.59 -8.06 13.01
N LEU A 711 -26.11 -9.07 12.29
CA LEU A 711 -26.13 -10.46 12.78
C LEU A 711 -24.72 -10.99 13.04
N LEU A 712 -23.76 -10.65 12.18
CA LEU A 712 -22.36 -11.06 12.34
C LEU A 712 -21.73 -10.46 13.62
N ARG A 713 -22.11 -9.25 14.03
CA ARG A 713 -21.70 -8.68 15.32
C ARG A 713 -22.22 -9.46 16.53
N LEU A 714 -23.38 -10.12 16.41
CA LEU A 714 -23.91 -11.03 17.44
C LEU A 714 -23.37 -12.47 17.32
N GLY A 715 -22.46 -12.71 16.35
CA GLY A 715 -21.94 -14.04 16.04
C GLY A 715 -22.97 -14.97 15.41
N ILE A 716 -23.97 -14.41 14.72
CA ILE A 716 -25.03 -15.14 14.05
C ILE A 716 -24.68 -15.20 12.56
N ALA A 717 -24.39 -16.40 12.06
CA ALA A 717 -24.14 -16.62 10.65
C ALA A 717 -25.46 -16.63 9.87
N SER A 718 -25.47 -15.94 8.73
CA SER A 718 -26.62 -15.91 7.83
C SER A 718 -26.20 -15.94 6.37
N ARG A 719 -27.16 -16.20 5.48
CA ARG A 719 -26.97 -16.25 4.03
C ARG A 719 -28.02 -15.44 3.30
N ILE A 720 -27.61 -14.64 2.31
CA ILE A 720 -28.53 -13.88 1.46
C ILE A 720 -28.89 -14.69 0.23
N ILE A 721 -30.18 -14.77 -0.09
CA ILE A 721 -30.71 -15.38 -1.31
C ILE A 721 -31.66 -14.38 -1.96
N ARG A 722 -31.53 -14.21 -3.29
CA ARG A 722 -32.49 -13.42 -4.08
C ARG A 722 -33.68 -14.30 -4.43
N ASP A 723 -34.88 -13.85 -4.05
CA ASP A 723 -36.14 -14.40 -4.50
C ASP A 723 -36.58 -13.67 -5.77
N ALA A 724 -36.40 -14.32 -6.92
CA ALA A 724 -36.73 -13.75 -8.23
C ALA A 724 -38.24 -13.53 -8.42
N SER A 725 -39.09 -14.31 -7.73
CA SER A 725 -40.55 -14.23 -7.89
C SER A 725 -41.13 -12.94 -7.31
N ASN A 726 -40.58 -12.48 -6.18
CA ASN A 726 -41.05 -11.31 -5.45
C ASN A 726 -40.10 -10.10 -5.59
N ASP A 727 -39.08 -10.18 -6.47
CA ASP A 727 -37.98 -9.21 -6.60
C ASP A 727 -37.45 -8.73 -5.22
N SER A 728 -37.21 -9.68 -4.32
CA SER A 728 -36.82 -9.43 -2.93
C SER A 728 -35.62 -10.28 -2.50
N PHE A 729 -35.05 -9.95 -1.36
CA PHE A 729 -33.91 -10.63 -0.76
C PHE A 729 -34.34 -11.23 0.57
N LYS A 730 -33.95 -12.49 0.80
CA LYS A 730 -34.16 -13.20 2.06
C LYS A 730 -32.81 -13.42 2.74
N VAL A 731 -32.71 -13.03 4.02
CA VAL A 731 -31.60 -13.36 4.90
C VAL A 731 -31.97 -14.61 5.69
N TYR A 732 -31.36 -15.73 5.35
CA TYR A 732 -31.56 -17.04 5.96
C TYR A 732 -30.62 -17.25 7.15
N ILE A 733 -31.19 -17.68 8.27
CA ILE A 733 -30.48 -18.09 9.48
C ILE A 733 -30.81 -19.56 9.72
N ALA A 734 -29.79 -20.41 9.81
CA ALA A 734 -29.94 -21.87 9.90
C ALA A 734 -28.80 -22.52 10.69
N GLY A 735 -28.99 -23.77 11.09
CA GLY A 735 -27.99 -24.57 11.81
C GLY A 735 -27.66 -23.99 13.19
N GLU A 736 -26.38 -23.94 13.56
CA GLU A 736 -25.90 -23.49 14.87
C GLU A 736 -26.31 -22.05 15.24
N SER A 737 -26.59 -21.21 14.23
CA SER A 737 -26.97 -19.82 14.43
C SER A 737 -28.43 -19.65 14.88
N LEU A 738 -29.26 -20.69 14.75
CA LEU A 738 -30.66 -20.66 15.20
C LEU A 738 -30.77 -20.50 16.72
N LEU A 739 -29.92 -21.19 17.48
CA LEU A 739 -29.92 -21.08 18.95
C LEU A 739 -29.54 -19.67 19.38
N ARG A 740 -28.43 -19.13 18.83
CA ARG A 740 -27.98 -17.76 19.12
C ARG A 740 -29.03 -16.71 18.75
N PHE A 741 -29.73 -16.90 17.62
CA PHE A 741 -30.79 -15.99 17.21
C PHE A 741 -32.02 -16.07 18.13
N LYS A 742 -32.41 -17.28 18.56
CA LYS A 742 -33.46 -17.48 19.57
C LYS A 742 -33.13 -16.78 20.88
N ASP A 743 -31.92 -16.97 21.39
CA ASP A 743 -31.56 -16.47 22.71
C ASP A 743 -31.29 -14.96 22.73
N GLN A 744 -30.78 -14.38 21.63
CA GLN A 744 -30.37 -12.97 21.60
C GLN A 744 -31.35 -12.03 20.90
N VAL A 745 -32.14 -12.50 19.94
CA VAL A 745 -32.95 -11.63 19.06
C VAL A 745 -34.45 -11.86 19.25
N ILE A 746 -34.89 -13.11 19.42
CA ILE A 746 -36.32 -13.42 19.48
C ILE A 746 -36.93 -12.94 20.80
N ASP A 747 -38.07 -12.28 20.71
CA ASP A 747 -38.83 -11.86 21.88
C ASP A 747 -39.55 -13.07 22.52
N PRO A 748 -39.47 -13.26 23.85
CA PRO A 748 -40.24 -14.30 24.55
C PRO A 748 -41.75 -14.25 24.29
N SER A 749 -42.29 -13.06 23.99
CA SER A 749 -43.71 -12.84 23.69
C SER A 749 -44.10 -13.08 22.22
N ASP A 750 -43.15 -13.41 21.34
CA ASP A 750 -43.45 -13.68 19.93
C ASP A 750 -44.31 -14.93 19.77
N SER A 751 -45.46 -14.78 19.12
CA SER A 751 -46.38 -15.88 18.78
C SER A 751 -45.72 -17.10 18.12
N ARG A 752 -44.57 -16.92 17.45
CA ARG A 752 -43.84 -17.94 16.70
C ARG A 752 -42.82 -18.70 17.55
N ILE A 753 -42.60 -18.33 18.82
CA ILE A 753 -41.54 -18.87 19.67
C ILE A 753 -41.62 -20.38 19.89
N SER A 754 -42.82 -20.95 19.96
CA SER A 754 -43.04 -22.39 20.10
C SER A 754 -42.57 -23.15 18.85
N THR A 755 -42.85 -22.61 17.67
CA THR A 755 -42.42 -23.17 16.39
C THR A 755 -40.91 -23.06 16.23
N ILE A 756 -40.33 -21.92 16.60
CA ILE A 756 -38.88 -21.71 16.55
C ILE A 756 -38.16 -22.63 17.53
N SER A 757 -38.66 -22.79 18.76
CA SER A 757 -38.07 -23.69 19.75
C SER A 757 -38.05 -25.13 19.25
N ARG A 758 -39.17 -25.60 18.69
CA ARG A 758 -39.24 -26.94 18.07
C ARG A 758 -38.27 -27.09 16.90
N MET A 759 -38.05 -26.03 16.12
CA MET A 759 -37.08 -26.03 15.01
C MET A 759 -35.63 -26.07 15.52
N VAL A 760 -35.30 -25.31 16.57
CA VAL A 760 -33.99 -25.36 17.24
C VAL A 760 -33.73 -26.75 17.79
N ASP A 761 -34.69 -27.36 18.49
CA ASP A 761 -34.57 -28.72 19.03
C ASP A 761 -34.33 -29.76 17.93
N LYS A 762 -35.05 -29.64 16.81
CA LYS A 762 -34.85 -30.50 15.63
C LYS A 762 -33.46 -30.27 15.03
N SER A 763 -33.03 -29.03 14.88
CA SER A 763 -31.71 -28.69 14.33
C SER A 763 -30.55 -29.11 15.22
N GLN A 764 -30.74 -29.22 16.54
CA GLN A 764 -29.74 -29.77 17.45
C GLN A 764 -29.66 -31.30 17.39
N LYS A 765 -30.79 -31.97 17.09
CA LYS A 765 -30.84 -33.43 16.92
C LYS A 765 -30.28 -33.90 15.57
N VAL A 766 -30.47 -33.10 14.52
CA VAL A 766 -29.96 -33.39 13.17
C VAL A 766 -28.64 -32.63 12.98
N ASN A 767 -27.50 -33.33 12.88
CA ASN A 767 -26.15 -32.75 12.68
C ASN A 767 -25.96 -32.02 11.32
N ARG A 768 -26.82 -31.05 10.98
CA ARG A 768 -26.72 -30.20 9.77
C ARG A 768 -26.02 -28.89 10.10
N HIS A 769 -24.79 -28.98 10.59
CA HIS A 769 -23.97 -27.81 10.88
C HIS A 769 -23.37 -27.27 9.58
N HIS A 770 -23.72 -26.03 9.23
CA HIS A 770 -23.19 -25.35 8.04
C HIS A 770 -21.81 -24.70 8.28
N ASN A 771 -21.31 -24.75 9.52
CA ASN A 771 -19.97 -24.28 9.85
C ASN A 771 -18.96 -25.38 9.55
N VAL A 772 -18.21 -25.15 8.49
CA VAL A 772 -17.38 -26.14 7.83
C VAL A 772 -15.94 -25.70 7.84
N ILE A 773 -15.06 -26.64 8.12
CA ILE A 773 -13.61 -26.52 8.07
C ILE A 773 -13.13 -27.05 6.72
N PRO A 774 -12.12 -26.41 6.09
CA PRO A 774 -11.56 -26.85 4.82
C PRO A 774 -11.11 -28.32 4.83
N THR A 775 -11.18 -28.96 3.66
CA THR A 775 -10.82 -30.38 3.49
C THR A 775 -9.34 -30.67 3.78
N GLY A 776 -8.44 -29.68 3.71
CA GLY A 776 -7.03 -29.85 4.12
C GLY A 776 -6.88 -30.37 5.55
N PHE A 777 -7.79 -30.03 6.44
CA PHE A 777 -7.78 -30.53 7.82
C PHE A 777 -8.17 -32.01 7.92
N ALA A 778 -8.90 -32.55 6.94
CA ALA A 778 -9.17 -33.99 6.83
C ALA A 778 -7.87 -34.78 6.72
N HIS A 779 -6.92 -34.28 5.92
CA HIS A 779 -5.61 -34.90 5.73
C HIS A 779 -4.82 -34.85 7.04
N LEU A 780 -4.81 -33.69 7.72
CA LEU A 780 -4.14 -33.53 9.01
C LEU A 780 -4.69 -34.48 10.09
N ILE A 781 -6.01 -34.65 10.16
CA ILE A 781 -6.66 -35.60 11.09
C ILE A 781 -6.28 -37.04 10.74
N ASN A 782 -6.30 -37.41 9.45
CA ASN A 782 -5.93 -38.75 9.00
C ASN A 782 -4.45 -39.08 9.24
N GLU A 783 -3.57 -38.10 9.07
CA GLU A 783 -2.15 -38.21 9.38
C GLU A 783 -1.93 -38.40 10.88
N THR A 784 -2.59 -37.58 11.71
CA THR A 784 -2.53 -37.70 13.18
C THR A 784 -3.10 -39.04 13.66
N ASN A 785 -4.19 -39.54 13.05
CA ASN A 785 -4.72 -40.88 13.34
C ASN A 785 -3.68 -41.97 13.05
N ARG A 786 -2.97 -41.88 11.91
CA ARG A 786 -1.91 -42.83 11.55
C ARG A 786 -0.75 -42.80 12.55
N MET A 787 -0.32 -41.61 12.98
CA MET A 787 0.73 -41.45 13.99
C MET A 787 0.33 -42.10 15.33
N LEU A 788 -0.95 -42.01 15.73
CA LEU A 788 -1.46 -42.57 16.98
C LEU A 788 -1.97 -44.02 16.90
N GLY A 789 -1.79 -44.69 15.75
CA GLY A 789 -2.22 -46.07 15.53
C GLY A 789 -3.74 -46.27 15.53
N LEU A 790 -4.50 -45.22 15.22
CA LEU A 790 -5.96 -45.28 15.07
C LEU A 790 -6.33 -45.66 13.63
N ARG A 791 -7.43 -46.41 13.48
CA ARG A 791 -7.99 -46.71 12.15
C ARG A 791 -8.65 -45.46 11.56
N ASN A 792 -8.40 -45.19 10.29
CA ASN A 792 -9.10 -44.13 9.56
C ASN A 792 -10.53 -44.58 9.27
N GLU A 793 -11.49 -43.84 9.81
CA GLU A 793 -12.90 -43.99 9.46
C GLU A 793 -13.09 -43.35 8.08
N GLY A 794 -13.53 -44.12 7.07
CA GLY A 794 -13.60 -43.70 5.65
C GLY A 794 -14.36 -42.38 5.38
N TYR A 795 -15.13 -41.91 6.37
CA TYR A 795 -15.80 -40.61 6.44
C TYR A 795 -14.94 -39.44 5.93
N PHE A 796 -13.70 -39.28 6.41
CA PHE A 796 -12.86 -38.15 6.02
C PHE A 796 -12.38 -38.21 4.58
N TYR A 797 -12.27 -39.41 4.01
CA TYR A 797 -11.86 -39.62 2.63
C TYR A 797 -12.97 -39.19 1.66
N GLU A 798 -14.23 -39.52 1.96
CA GLU A 798 -15.38 -39.10 1.15
C GLU A 798 -15.57 -37.58 1.17
N HIS A 799 -15.43 -36.95 2.35
CA HIS A 799 -15.51 -35.49 2.48
C HIS A 799 -14.34 -34.75 1.81
N ALA A 800 -13.12 -35.32 1.86
CA ALA A 800 -11.96 -34.78 1.15
C ALA A 800 -12.14 -34.90 -0.37
N LYS A 801 -12.62 -36.05 -0.87
CA LYS A 801 -12.87 -36.29 -2.30
C LYS A 801 -14.01 -35.41 -2.85
N GLY A 802 -15.04 -35.16 -2.05
CA GLY A 802 -16.19 -34.35 -2.45
C GLY A 802 -16.02 -32.83 -2.30
N GLY A 803 -14.97 -32.36 -1.62
CA GLY A 803 -14.74 -30.92 -1.42
C GLY A 803 -15.81 -30.22 -0.57
N TYR A 804 -16.61 -30.98 0.19
CA TYR A 804 -17.73 -30.44 0.98
C TYR A 804 -17.28 -29.84 2.31
N GLY A 805 -16.03 -30.09 2.70
CA GLY A 805 -15.44 -29.75 4.00
C GLY A 805 -16.03 -30.57 5.17
N ILE A 806 -15.50 -30.36 6.37
CA ILE A 806 -15.86 -31.11 7.58
C ILE A 806 -16.51 -30.18 8.60
N THR A 807 -17.62 -30.58 9.20
CA THR A 807 -18.26 -29.80 10.28
C THR A 807 -17.36 -29.65 11.52
N VAL A 808 -17.45 -28.50 12.18
CA VAL A 808 -16.72 -28.21 13.43
C VAL A 808 -16.99 -29.27 14.52
N ASP A 809 -18.23 -29.73 14.69
CA ASP A 809 -18.58 -30.69 15.75
C ASP A 809 -17.99 -32.09 15.54
N VAL A 810 -17.98 -32.56 14.29
CA VAL A 810 -17.28 -33.81 13.95
C VAL A 810 -15.80 -33.66 14.26
N THR A 811 -15.18 -32.56 13.83
CA THR A 811 -13.76 -32.29 14.07
C THR A 811 -13.43 -32.25 15.57
N SER A 812 -14.27 -31.59 16.38
CA SER A 812 -14.13 -31.52 17.83
C SER A 812 -14.24 -32.88 18.51
N ARG A 813 -15.18 -33.74 18.07
CA ARG A 813 -15.30 -35.12 18.58
C ARG A 813 -14.03 -35.93 18.29
N PHE A 814 -13.49 -35.84 17.07
CA PHE A 814 -12.24 -36.52 16.72
C PHE A 814 -11.04 -35.94 17.46
N LEU A 815 -10.97 -34.62 17.65
CA LEU A 815 -9.92 -33.98 18.44
C LEU A 815 -9.89 -34.51 19.88
N ASN A 816 -11.05 -34.68 20.52
CA ASN A 816 -11.14 -35.25 21.86
C ASN A 816 -10.68 -36.72 21.89
N LYS A 817 -11.01 -37.51 20.85
CA LYS A 817 -10.52 -38.88 20.69
C LYS A 817 -8.99 -38.92 20.55
N LEU A 818 -8.41 -38.02 19.74
CA LEU A 818 -6.96 -37.88 19.56
C LEU A 818 -6.27 -37.49 20.87
N LYS A 819 -6.77 -36.47 21.59
CA LYS A 819 -6.23 -36.04 22.89
C LYS A 819 -6.23 -37.16 23.93
N LYS A 820 -7.33 -37.91 24.02
CA LYS A 820 -7.43 -39.08 24.92
C LYS A 820 -6.41 -40.15 24.56
N ARG A 821 -6.23 -40.44 23.26
CA ARG A 821 -5.27 -41.44 22.79
C ARG A 821 -3.82 -41.04 23.03
N VAL A 822 -3.46 -39.76 22.83
CA VAL A 822 -2.12 -39.26 23.18
C VAL A 822 -1.83 -39.51 24.66
N LYS A 823 -2.77 -39.14 25.55
CA LYS A 823 -2.60 -39.33 27.00
C LYS A 823 -2.39 -40.79 27.37
N GLU A 824 -3.18 -41.69 26.77
CA GLU A 824 -3.07 -43.14 26.98
C GLU A 824 -1.71 -43.70 26.55
N ILE A 825 -1.15 -43.25 25.41
CA ILE A 825 0.17 -43.71 24.96
C ILE A 825 1.26 -43.16 25.88
N GLU A 826 1.18 -41.90 26.32
CA GLU A 826 2.18 -41.28 27.20
C GLU A 826 2.25 -41.91 28.59
N GLU A 827 1.10 -42.17 29.21
CA GLU A 827 1.02 -42.80 30.53
C GLU A 827 1.62 -44.22 30.50
N ASN A 828 1.54 -44.92 29.36
CA ASN A 828 2.00 -46.30 29.22
C ASN A 828 3.41 -46.45 28.60
N LEU A 829 3.96 -45.40 27.98
CA LEU A 829 5.25 -45.46 27.26
C LEU A 829 6.43 -45.83 28.18
N MET A 830 6.39 -45.35 29.43
CA MET A 830 7.45 -45.58 30.42
C MET A 830 7.54 -47.03 30.89
N PHE A 831 6.41 -47.74 30.89
CA PHE A 831 6.31 -49.12 31.40
C PHE A 831 6.64 -50.20 30.35
N ALA A 832 6.81 -49.83 29.08
CA ALA A 832 7.07 -50.80 28.02
C ALA A 832 8.51 -51.35 28.11
N SER A 833 8.64 -52.67 28.27
CA SER A 833 9.92 -53.38 28.41
C SER A 833 10.35 -54.10 27.10
N SER A 834 9.40 -54.34 26.19
CA SER A 834 9.65 -55.00 24.91
C SER A 834 9.05 -54.27 23.70
N ILE A 835 9.55 -54.56 22.50
CA ILE A 835 8.99 -54.03 21.24
C ILE A 835 7.53 -54.49 21.04
N ARG A 836 7.19 -55.70 21.50
CA ARG A 836 5.84 -56.24 21.43
C ARG A 836 4.86 -55.45 22.31
N GLU A 837 5.30 -55.08 23.52
CA GLU A 837 4.54 -54.21 24.43
C GLU A 837 4.40 -52.78 23.88
N LEU A 838 5.47 -52.22 23.31
CA LEU A 838 5.39 -50.91 22.64
C LEU A 838 4.38 -50.93 21.49
N ARG A 839 4.31 -52.02 20.71
CA ARG A 839 3.32 -52.17 19.65
C ARG A 839 1.90 -52.35 20.16
N SER A 840 1.70 -53.05 21.27
CA SER A 840 0.36 -53.17 21.86
C SER A 840 -0.15 -51.85 22.44
N ILE A 841 0.75 -51.04 23.02
CA ILE A 841 0.41 -49.71 23.54
C ILE A 841 0.08 -48.75 22.38
N THR A 842 0.92 -48.71 21.35
CA THR A 842 0.77 -47.79 20.22
C THR A 842 -0.25 -48.24 19.17
N ASN A 843 -0.62 -49.52 19.14
CA ASN A 843 -1.34 -50.19 18.03
C ASN A 843 -0.61 -50.14 16.67
N TRP A 844 0.72 -49.96 16.68
CA TRP A 844 1.49 -49.93 15.43
C TRP A 844 1.75 -51.32 14.85
N SER A 845 1.65 -51.41 13.52
CA SER A 845 2.12 -52.59 12.78
C SER A 845 3.65 -52.71 12.81
N GLN A 846 4.18 -53.93 12.62
CA GLN A 846 5.63 -54.14 12.47
C GLN A 846 6.23 -53.23 11.38
N LYS A 847 5.50 -52.98 10.30
CA LYS A 847 5.94 -52.13 9.19
C LYS A 847 6.03 -50.65 9.59
N GLN A 848 5.06 -50.15 10.36
CA GLN A 848 5.05 -48.76 10.83
C GLN A 848 6.18 -48.49 11.82
N LEU A 849 6.38 -49.39 12.79
CA LEU A 849 7.47 -49.27 13.76
C LEU A 849 8.84 -49.39 13.06
N ALA A 850 8.96 -50.27 12.06
CA ALA A 850 10.17 -50.44 11.26
C ALA A 850 10.50 -49.16 10.47
N GLY A 851 9.49 -48.54 9.85
CA GLY A 851 9.64 -47.26 9.16
C GLY A 851 10.05 -46.12 10.10
N ALA A 852 9.46 -46.05 11.30
CA ALA A 852 9.77 -45.00 12.28
C ALA A 852 11.21 -45.09 12.83
N ILE A 853 11.77 -46.30 12.93
CA ILE A 853 13.15 -46.54 13.41
C ILE A 853 14.15 -46.66 12.23
N LEU A 854 13.68 -46.56 10.98
CA LEU A 854 14.45 -46.74 9.74
C LEU A 854 15.16 -48.11 9.65
N VAL A 855 14.46 -49.17 10.02
CA VAL A 855 14.93 -50.57 9.94
C VAL A 855 14.01 -51.42 9.07
N ASN A 856 14.49 -52.58 8.62
CA ASN A 856 13.65 -53.53 7.90
C ASN A 856 12.64 -54.20 8.83
N ARG A 857 11.43 -54.45 8.34
CA ARG A 857 10.36 -55.17 9.07
C ARG A 857 10.87 -56.49 9.68
N SER A 858 11.72 -57.20 8.95
CA SER A 858 12.29 -58.49 9.37
C SER A 858 13.12 -58.39 10.66
N MET A 859 13.74 -57.24 10.95
CA MET A 859 14.51 -57.04 12.20
C MET A 859 13.59 -56.90 13.42
N ILE A 860 12.41 -56.31 13.23
CA ILE A 860 11.38 -56.24 14.28
C ILE A 860 10.79 -57.63 14.54
N ASP A 861 10.50 -58.39 13.48
CA ASP A 861 10.00 -59.76 13.60
C ASP A 861 11.03 -60.68 14.29
N TYR A 862 12.32 -60.54 13.95
CA TYR A 862 13.40 -61.31 14.59
C TYR A 862 13.59 -60.94 16.06
N HIS A 863 13.46 -59.66 16.44
CA HIS A 863 13.46 -59.24 17.86
C HIS A 863 12.28 -59.82 18.64
N GLU A 864 11.06 -59.77 18.08
CA GLU A 864 9.84 -60.31 18.73
C GLU A 864 9.87 -61.83 18.94
N ARG A 865 10.61 -62.57 18.10
CA ARG A 865 10.84 -64.01 18.25
C ARG A 865 11.95 -64.37 19.25
N GLY A 866 12.55 -63.38 19.92
CA GLY A 866 13.68 -63.62 20.82
C GLY A 866 15.00 -63.82 20.08
N GLY A 867 15.21 -63.14 18.94
CA GLY A 867 16.52 -62.99 18.29
C GLY A 867 17.33 -61.82 18.87
N TYR A 868 18.63 -61.76 18.59
CA TYR A 868 19.63 -60.81 19.11
C TYR A 868 20.07 -60.99 20.57
N SER A 869 21.23 -60.43 20.92
CA SER A 869 21.76 -60.33 22.29
C SER A 869 20.95 -59.35 23.15
N GLU A 870 20.95 -59.56 24.47
CA GLU A 870 20.32 -58.70 25.48
C GLU A 870 20.61 -57.20 25.25
N GLU A 871 21.88 -56.83 25.06
CA GLU A 871 22.30 -55.44 24.80
C GLU A 871 21.68 -54.85 23.52
N MET A 872 21.61 -55.65 22.46
CA MET A 872 21.08 -55.20 21.17
C MET A 872 19.55 -55.06 21.22
N ARG A 873 18.87 -55.92 21.99
CA ARG A 873 17.43 -55.81 22.24
C ARG A 873 17.08 -54.55 23.00
N LEU A 874 17.83 -54.21 24.05
CA LEU A 874 17.63 -52.98 24.82
C LEU A 874 17.87 -51.73 23.98
N LYS A 875 18.93 -51.72 23.15
CA LYS A 875 19.19 -50.62 22.19
C LYS A 875 18.05 -50.43 21.19
N LEU A 876 17.49 -51.51 20.65
CA LEU A 876 16.36 -51.46 19.73
C LEU A 876 15.07 -50.96 20.39
N VAL A 877 14.80 -51.39 21.63
CA VAL A 877 13.65 -50.92 22.43
C VAL A 877 13.80 -49.43 22.74
N GLN A 878 15.00 -48.96 23.10
CA GLN A 878 15.24 -47.54 23.37
C GLN A 878 15.04 -46.69 22.11
N LYS A 879 15.62 -47.10 20.97
CA LYS A 879 15.38 -46.42 19.68
C LYS A 879 13.90 -46.42 19.30
N ALA A 880 13.16 -47.48 19.61
CA ALA A 880 11.72 -47.54 19.39
C ALA A 880 10.96 -46.55 20.28
N LYS A 881 11.32 -46.43 21.56
CA LYS A 881 10.75 -45.44 22.50
C LYS A 881 10.99 -44.01 22.00
N ASP A 882 12.22 -43.70 21.59
CA ASP A 882 12.58 -42.37 21.09
C ASP A 882 11.80 -42.01 19.81
N ALA A 883 11.64 -42.97 18.89
CA ALA A 883 10.86 -42.77 17.66
C ALA A 883 9.35 -42.58 17.95
N VAL A 884 8.79 -43.31 18.91
CA VAL A 884 7.39 -43.13 19.35
C VAL A 884 7.21 -41.77 20.02
N ALA A 885 8.15 -41.34 20.86
CA ALA A 885 8.12 -40.03 21.51
C ALA A 885 8.17 -38.88 20.48
N LEU A 886 8.99 -39.01 19.43
CA LEU A 886 9.07 -38.03 18.35
C LEU A 886 7.75 -37.92 17.56
N ASN A 887 7.14 -39.07 17.20
CA ASN A 887 5.83 -39.09 16.54
C ASN A 887 4.71 -38.55 17.45
N LEU A 888 4.76 -38.78 18.77
CA LEU A 888 3.83 -38.20 19.73
C LEU A 888 3.96 -36.69 19.81
N ALA A 889 5.19 -36.16 19.80
CA ALA A 889 5.44 -34.72 19.79
C ALA A 889 4.86 -34.06 18.52
N GLU A 890 5.04 -34.66 17.35
CA GLU A 890 4.46 -34.19 16.10
C GLU A 890 2.92 -34.27 16.09
N ALA A 891 2.35 -35.39 16.56
CA ALA A 891 0.90 -35.54 16.72
C ALA A 891 0.33 -34.48 17.68
N LYS A 892 1.02 -34.15 18.77
CA LYS A 892 0.64 -33.06 19.69
C LYS A 892 0.64 -31.71 19.00
N GLN A 893 1.65 -31.41 18.18
CA GLN A 893 1.67 -30.15 17.41
C GLN A 893 0.49 -30.06 16.44
N ASN A 894 0.14 -31.16 15.76
CA ASN A 894 -1.02 -31.21 14.87
C ASN A 894 -2.34 -31.02 15.63
N ILE A 895 -2.48 -31.63 16.81
CA ILE A 895 -3.64 -31.42 17.70
C ILE A 895 -3.72 -29.96 18.16
N ILE A 896 -2.59 -29.32 18.52
CA ILE A 896 -2.58 -27.90 18.91
C ILE A 896 -3.01 -27.01 17.74
N LYS A 897 -2.55 -27.28 16.51
CA LYS A 897 -2.98 -26.55 15.31
C LYS A 897 -4.49 -26.68 15.09
N LEU A 898 -5.04 -27.90 15.17
CA LEU A 898 -6.48 -28.15 15.04
C LEU A 898 -7.29 -27.46 16.15
N ASP A 899 -6.85 -27.56 17.41
CA ASP A 899 -7.51 -26.93 18.57
C ASP A 899 -7.53 -25.41 18.46
N ARG A 900 -6.43 -24.81 17.96
CA ARG A 900 -6.30 -23.37 17.75
C ARG A 900 -7.36 -22.86 16.78
N ILE A 901 -7.47 -23.47 15.59
CA ILE A 901 -8.42 -23.03 14.55
C ILE A 901 -9.87 -23.24 14.97
N LEU A 902 -10.16 -24.28 15.75
CA LEU A 902 -11.50 -24.52 16.29
C LEU A 902 -11.92 -23.42 17.28
N LYS A 903 -10.98 -22.94 18.10
CA LYS A 903 -11.23 -21.92 19.14
C LYS A 903 -11.14 -20.48 18.64
N GLN A 904 -10.38 -20.23 17.58
CA GLN A 904 -10.22 -18.90 17.00
C GLN A 904 -11.52 -18.35 16.42
N ASN A 905 -11.60 -17.02 16.35
CA ASN A 905 -12.70 -16.28 15.74
C ASN A 905 -12.67 -16.34 14.19
N ILE A 906 -12.27 -17.47 13.62
CA ILE A 906 -12.18 -17.71 12.17
C ILE A 906 -13.23 -18.76 11.77
N ARG A 907 -13.96 -18.48 10.70
CA ARG A 907 -14.78 -19.43 9.93
C ARG A 907 -14.33 -19.40 8.48
N PHE A 908 -14.74 -20.42 7.73
CA PHE A 908 -14.44 -20.48 6.31
C PHE A 908 -15.71 -20.40 5.48
N LEU A 909 -15.70 -19.52 4.48
CA LEU A 909 -16.75 -19.44 3.46
C LEU A 909 -16.27 -20.12 2.19
N ARG A 910 -17.19 -20.80 1.50
CA ARG A 910 -16.88 -21.47 0.23
C ARG A 910 -17.18 -20.52 -0.92
N ILE A 911 -16.30 -20.47 -1.91
CA ILE A 911 -16.55 -19.77 -3.17
C ILE A 911 -17.54 -20.60 -3.98
N LYS A 912 -18.70 -20.00 -4.26
CA LYS A 912 -19.79 -20.64 -5.00
C LYS A 912 -19.67 -20.45 -6.49
N GLU A 913 -19.14 -19.31 -6.91
CA GLU A 913 -19.13 -18.91 -8.31
C GLU A 913 -18.04 -17.89 -8.57
N VAL A 914 -17.30 -18.08 -9.66
CA VAL A 914 -16.27 -17.15 -10.17
C VAL A 914 -16.60 -16.83 -11.62
N ARG A 915 -16.82 -15.54 -11.94
CA ARG A 915 -17.17 -15.09 -13.30
C ARG A 915 -16.27 -13.97 -13.77
N LEU A 916 -15.81 -14.05 -15.01
CA LEU A 916 -15.18 -12.93 -15.70
C LEU A 916 -16.26 -11.95 -16.19
N VAL A 917 -16.08 -10.67 -15.90
CA VAL A 917 -17.04 -9.61 -16.21
C VAL A 917 -16.32 -8.52 -17.02
N PRO A 918 -16.75 -8.21 -18.25
CA PRO A 918 -16.10 -7.16 -19.03
C PRO A 918 -16.36 -5.77 -18.41
N ASN A 919 -15.37 -4.88 -18.52
CA ASN A 919 -15.44 -3.46 -18.15
C ASN A 919 -16.30 -2.68 -19.17
N LYS A 920 -17.56 -3.10 -19.35
CA LYS A 920 -18.54 -2.54 -20.29
C LYS A 920 -19.92 -2.45 -19.63
N GLY A 921 -20.79 -1.60 -20.17
CA GLY A 921 -22.17 -1.42 -19.69
C GLY A 921 -22.22 -1.02 -18.21
N LYS A 922 -22.94 -1.80 -17.39
CA LYS A 922 -23.17 -1.50 -15.97
C LYS A 922 -21.93 -1.61 -15.06
N TYR A 923 -20.83 -2.16 -15.55
CA TYR A 923 -19.56 -2.32 -14.82
C TYR A 923 -18.45 -1.42 -15.38
N ARG A 924 -18.80 -0.48 -16.27
CA ARG A 924 -17.83 0.42 -16.87
C ARG A 924 -17.26 1.36 -15.81
N THR A 925 -15.95 1.35 -15.62
CA THR A 925 -15.23 2.33 -14.82
C THR A 925 -13.90 2.70 -15.47
N LYS A 926 -13.48 3.96 -15.26
CA LYS A 926 -12.16 4.45 -15.66
C LYS A 926 -11.09 4.14 -14.60
N TRP A 927 -11.50 4.10 -13.34
CA TRP A 927 -10.60 3.92 -12.19
C TRP A 927 -11.01 2.71 -11.35
N VAL A 928 -10.01 2.03 -10.80
CA VAL A 928 -10.09 1.04 -9.73
C VAL A 928 -9.38 1.60 -8.50
N TYR A 929 -9.74 1.13 -7.31
CA TYR A 929 -9.39 1.78 -6.06
C TYR A 929 -8.79 0.79 -5.07
N ASP A 930 -7.87 1.24 -4.22
CA ASP A 930 -7.33 0.43 -3.13
C ASP A 930 -7.16 1.27 -1.85
N VAL A 931 -7.22 0.60 -0.70
CA VAL A 931 -7.22 1.20 0.63
C VAL A 931 -6.23 0.45 1.50
N THR A 932 -5.06 1.00 1.79
CA THR A 932 -3.99 0.32 2.53
C THR A 932 -4.08 0.53 4.05
N VAL A 933 -3.85 -0.55 4.79
CA VAL A 933 -3.95 -0.68 6.25
C VAL A 933 -2.78 -1.53 6.74
N GLU A 934 -1.94 -0.96 7.58
CA GLU A 934 -0.78 -1.62 8.21
C GLU A 934 -1.08 -1.94 9.69
N PRO A 935 -0.55 -3.04 10.26
CA PRO A 935 0.42 -3.99 9.70
C PRO A 935 -0.18 -5.28 9.12
N THR A 936 -1.50 -5.47 9.19
CA THR A 936 -2.16 -6.75 8.88
C THR A 936 -2.40 -6.98 7.38
N HIS A 937 -2.30 -5.94 6.55
CA HIS A 937 -2.52 -6.00 5.10
C HIS A 937 -3.83 -6.70 4.70
N ASN A 938 -4.88 -6.50 5.48
CA ASN A 938 -6.22 -6.99 5.18
C ASN A 938 -7.29 -6.14 5.87
N PHE A 939 -8.53 -6.24 5.40
CA PHE A 939 -9.69 -5.65 6.06
C PHE A 939 -10.92 -6.55 5.94
N ILE A 940 -11.88 -6.36 6.83
CA ILE A 940 -13.13 -7.12 6.85
C ILE A 940 -14.17 -6.34 6.06
N SER A 941 -14.69 -6.95 4.99
CA SER A 941 -15.84 -6.43 4.26
C SER A 941 -16.66 -7.57 3.66
N HIS A 942 -17.96 -7.36 3.44
CA HIS A 942 -18.87 -8.39 2.91
C HIS A 942 -18.87 -9.71 3.72
N GLY A 943 -18.53 -9.63 5.01
CA GLY A 943 -18.41 -10.78 5.92
C GLY A 943 -17.27 -11.74 5.59
N VAL A 944 -16.24 -11.29 4.87
CA VAL A 944 -14.99 -12.01 4.56
C VAL A 944 -13.77 -11.15 4.88
N VAL A 945 -12.61 -11.79 5.07
CA VAL A 945 -11.33 -11.09 5.16
C VAL A 945 -10.80 -10.89 3.75
N LEU A 946 -10.68 -9.63 3.33
CA LEU A 946 -10.19 -9.23 2.02
C LEU A 946 -8.74 -8.78 2.11
N HIS A 947 -7.93 -9.13 1.10
CA HIS A 947 -6.52 -8.77 1.05
C HIS A 947 -6.35 -7.30 0.69
N ASN A 948 -5.33 -6.68 1.25
CA ASN A 948 -4.99 -5.30 0.99
C ASN A 948 -3.64 -5.20 0.28
N THR A 949 -3.54 -4.44 -0.80
CA THR A 949 -2.25 -4.23 -1.45
C THR A 949 -1.57 -3.00 -0.88
N VAL A 950 -0.28 -3.10 -0.62
CA VAL A 950 0.55 -1.92 -0.37
C VAL A 950 0.91 -1.38 -1.74
N SER A 951 0.42 -0.19 -2.09
CA SER A 951 0.96 0.60 -3.21
C SER A 951 1.78 1.74 -2.59
N VAL A 952 3.07 1.53 -2.38
CA VAL A 952 4.11 2.55 -2.33
C VAL A 952 4.23 3.18 -3.73
N ALA A 953 4.41 4.49 -3.75
CA ALA A 953 4.52 5.26 -4.96
C ALA A 953 5.51 4.63 -5.95
N LYS A 954 5.00 4.26 -7.13
CA LYS A 954 5.82 4.15 -8.33
C LYS A 954 6.35 5.56 -8.61
N GLY A 955 7.63 5.76 -8.32
CA GLY A 955 8.37 7.01 -8.57
C GLY A 955 8.46 7.33 -10.05
#